data_AF-A0A0A3XKD5-F1
#
_entry.id   AF-A0A0A3XKD5-F1
#
_cell.length_a   1.000
_cell.length_b   1.000
_cell.length_c   1.000
_cell.angle_alpha   90.00
_cell.angle_beta   90.00
_cell.angle_gamma   90.00
#
_symmetry.space_group_name_H-M   'P 1'
#
loop_
_entity.id
_entity.type
_entity.pdbx_description
1 polymer ?
#
loop_
_entity_poly.entity_id
_entity_poly.type
_entity_poly.pdbx_seq_one_letter_code
_entity_poly.pdbx_strand_id
1 'polypeptide(L)'
;MPAKIALLRANGLAAKPLVAMVSPPTITMNATANANSSVVPGNYDSKYTATDPLFTYVGGVVATQASSGPPGAFWAKGAGSNYGTGNGYQGTSSVYFQTSDADVDISFVAQLGTQCAYRISIDVLDGNGFKATALQPRTDIQALADFSGHRVKIANGSVAPRRYRIEFENFLFFAGVDVAGTITKYDPGGPKILVIGDSHVAGTGATSNLLGMAHRLKEALGVHNVLAQGQGGTGYLTTNIAGTETMRARIPNEITPRNPDLIIGLPGYNDQSPTPAALQAEVTAFLNALATALPGVPYIQVGPPRRGVSGAFTPTQARADAIKAAVQADSRYGRLVFFVDSWAADWEHGTGRVGATTGDGNADTWVGTDNVHRTDTGHNGWQMQMGPAIRSALGIPEAPAISIPATNLKAVYSTTRLSTWTGSCIRVQRASDSAQMDIGFAGNIVDKATADSFAAGSALTIAKVYDQSGNGLDLVQATDANRPIFSPLNEWAGIRPITFDTWPQSAVAKWLDTPVLAGLNRQAISVYMMMVDHCPNQQNLIWEGFSDTGFATSNSFLLGSGGGLGANFGSLIFNTYFPRSHLQTITTVCGGSNVRARFDGVERTFATGAISSSAIQGMRFGKSSLNNQYNSQNDVFCIAIYAQADAAAANLVVENALNASFNPDRAGNTTWTYRLVEDGNSLMSGVGAASLQSAGWQGGFGRGPQGDVRAWEYYNMGLAGQTLATAYTNRARVLGLFDATKSKNVIHIIDPTNDIGVITYTSTADAQTGNAISAQNLYNNYFLPYVQAAQAAGFTKIVTSTVLSRTNFGVGTGNFRGDCRNYYNSLLIAGAAANGYVVADVGAISQLQNTADLTYFLSDGIHLTTAGYALVEAVRKPLEIA
;
A
#
# COMPACT_ATOMS: atom_id res chain seq x y z
N MET A 1 -14.21 -27.50 -2.42
CA MET A 1 -14.27 -26.13 -3.00
C MET A 1 -13.83 -26.19 -4.46
N PRO A 2 -14.51 -25.52 -5.41
CA PRO A 2 -14.08 -25.49 -6.81
C PRO A 2 -12.67 -24.91 -6.99
N ALA A 3 -11.86 -25.47 -7.89
CA ALA A 3 -10.46 -25.10 -8.08
C ALA A 3 -10.26 -23.61 -8.41
N LYS A 4 -11.15 -23.01 -9.21
CA LYS A 4 -11.10 -21.56 -9.51
C LYS A 4 -11.38 -20.68 -8.29
N ILE A 5 -12.24 -21.10 -7.37
CA ILE A 5 -12.46 -20.37 -6.10
C ILE A 5 -11.24 -20.51 -5.18
N ALA A 6 -10.60 -21.69 -5.16
CA ALA A 6 -9.35 -21.88 -4.43
C ALA A 6 -8.23 -20.98 -5.00
N LEU A 7 -8.13 -20.85 -6.33
CA LEU A 7 -7.21 -19.92 -6.98
C LEU A 7 -7.49 -18.46 -6.56
N LEU A 8 -8.76 -18.04 -6.56
CA LEU A 8 -9.16 -16.70 -6.14
C LEU A 8 -8.80 -16.42 -4.66
N ARG A 9 -8.95 -17.42 -3.78
CA ARG A 9 -8.57 -17.32 -2.35
C ARG A 9 -7.05 -17.32 -2.14
N ALA A 10 -6.32 -18.17 -2.85
CA ALA A 10 -4.87 -18.32 -2.73
C ALA A 10 -4.11 -17.08 -3.23
N ASN A 11 -4.65 -16.38 -4.23
CA ASN A 11 -4.12 -15.09 -4.68
C ASN A 11 -4.43 -13.93 -3.71
N GLY A 12 -5.12 -14.23 -2.59
CA GLY A 12 -5.36 -13.33 -1.46
C GLY A 12 -5.58 -11.89 -1.90
N LEU A 13 -6.79 -11.59 -2.45
CA LEU A 13 -7.28 -10.33 -3.04
C LEU A 13 -7.03 -9.07 -2.19
N ALA A 14 -5.76 -8.83 -1.88
CA ALA A 14 -5.23 -7.75 -1.07
C ALA A 14 -5.04 -6.59 -2.02
N ALA A 15 -5.94 -5.62 -1.88
CA ALA A 15 -5.93 -4.38 -2.63
C ALA A 15 -4.52 -3.78 -2.63
N LYS A 16 -3.83 -3.87 -3.76
CA LYS A 16 -2.72 -2.97 -4.10
C LYS A 16 -3.34 -1.84 -4.91
N PRO A 17 -3.76 -0.73 -4.28
CA PRO A 17 -4.28 0.41 -5.03
C PRO A 17 -3.17 0.95 -5.96
N LEU A 18 -3.58 1.50 -7.10
CA LEU A 18 -2.69 2.35 -7.90
C LEU A 18 -2.41 3.61 -7.07
N VAL A 19 -1.15 3.86 -6.76
CA VAL A 19 -0.73 5.07 -6.04
C VAL A 19 -0.11 6.04 -7.06
N ALA A 20 -0.34 7.34 -6.88
CA ALA A 20 0.33 8.35 -7.69
C ALA A 20 1.85 8.25 -7.51
N MET A 21 2.62 8.45 -8.58
CA MET A 21 4.05 8.64 -8.42
C MET A 21 4.33 9.94 -7.64
N VAL A 22 5.11 9.84 -6.56
CA VAL A 22 5.58 11.00 -5.77
C VAL A 22 6.45 11.94 -6.62
N SER A 23 7.14 11.38 -7.62
CA SER A 23 7.90 12.12 -8.64
C SER A 23 7.67 11.44 -9.99
N PRO A 24 6.61 11.81 -10.73
CA PRO A 24 6.30 11.17 -12.01
C PRO A 24 7.37 11.49 -13.05
N PRO A 25 7.72 10.54 -13.95
CA PRO A 25 8.50 10.81 -15.15
C PRO A 25 7.89 11.97 -15.92
N THR A 26 8.74 12.78 -16.56
CA THR A 26 8.24 13.82 -17.46
C THR A 26 7.60 13.14 -18.66
N ILE A 27 6.29 13.37 -18.82
CA ILE A 27 5.53 12.90 -19.97
C ILE A 27 5.27 14.08 -20.88
N THR A 28 5.89 14.04 -22.04
CA THR A 28 5.71 15.04 -23.09
C THR A 28 5.08 14.36 -24.29
N MET A 29 4.06 14.98 -24.86
CA MET A 29 3.59 14.58 -26.19
C MET A 29 4.47 15.30 -27.22
N ASN A 30 5.02 14.56 -28.18
CA ASN A 30 5.75 15.22 -29.25
C ASN A 30 4.77 16.01 -30.12
N ALA A 31 5.05 17.29 -30.31
CA ALA A 31 4.25 18.23 -31.11
C ALA A 31 4.38 18.01 -32.64
N THR A 32 4.56 16.77 -33.09
CA THR A 32 4.53 16.41 -34.52
C THR A 32 3.17 15.83 -34.88
N ALA A 33 2.21 16.74 -35.11
CA ALA A 33 1.13 16.68 -36.11
C ALA A 33 -0.06 17.57 -35.69
N ASN A 34 0.21 18.84 -35.41
CA ASN A 34 -0.83 19.87 -35.45
C ASN A 34 -0.47 20.92 -36.51
N ALA A 35 -0.35 20.45 -37.75
CA ALA A 35 -0.36 21.29 -38.96
C ALA A 35 -0.42 20.36 -40.19
N ASN A 36 -1.49 20.51 -40.99
CA ASN A 36 -1.59 20.19 -42.41
C ASN A 36 -0.63 19.15 -43.01
N SER A 37 -1.14 17.95 -43.35
CA SER A 37 -1.18 17.42 -44.72
C SER A 37 -1.33 15.89 -44.75
N SER A 38 -2.24 15.43 -45.61
CA SER A 38 -2.32 14.12 -46.28
C SER A 38 -2.00 12.85 -45.48
N VAL A 39 -3.06 12.06 -45.29
CA VAL A 39 -3.04 10.60 -45.09
C VAL A 39 -1.98 9.93 -45.96
N VAL A 40 -1.08 9.16 -45.34
CA VAL A 40 -0.36 8.07 -45.99
C VAL A 40 -0.69 6.78 -45.22
N PRO A 41 -1.23 5.74 -45.88
CA PRO A 41 -1.26 4.40 -45.31
C PRO A 41 0.17 3.86 -45.13
N GLY A 42 0.57 3.55 -43.89
CA GLY A 42 1.90 3.06 -43.50
C GLY A 42 2.85 4.19 -43.10
N ASN A 43 3.57 4.21 -41.96
CA ASN A 43 3.95 3.18 -40.98
C ASN A 43 3.82 3.76 -39.56
N TYR A 44 3.21 3.03 -38.63
CA TYR A 44 3.38 3.26 -37.18
C TYR A 44 4.68 2.63 -36.69
N ASP A 45 5.79 2.85 -37.44
CA ASP A 45 7.05 2.12 -37.27
C ASP A 45 7.57 2.33 -35.84
N SER A 46 7.32 1.32 -35.03
CA SER A 46 7.82 1.20 -33.68
C SER A 46 8.72 -0.01 -33.70
N LYS A 47 9.90 0.08 -33.10
CA LYS A 47 10.86 -1.01 -32.99
C LYS A 47 10.22 -2.31 -32.52
N TYR A 48 9.23 -2.21 -31.63
CA TYR A 48 8.33 -3.29 -31.25
C TYR A 48 6.89 -2.91 -31.58
N THR A 49 6.30 -3.56 -32.57
CA THR A 49 4.91 -3.31 -33.00
C THR A 49 3.90 -4.04 -32.13
N ALA A 50 2.63 -3.64 -32.15
CA ALA A 50 1.58 -4.30 -31.38
C ALA A 50 1.27 -5.76 -31.76
N THR A 51 1.97 -6.32 -32.75
CA THR A 51 1.94 -7.76 -33.09
C THR A 51 3.09 -8.54 -32.45
N ASP A 52 4.04 -7.86 -31.80
CA ASP A 52 5.22 -8.50 -31.21
C ASP A 52 4.84 -9.41 -30.03
N PRO A 53 5.35 -10.66 -29.97
CA PRO A 53 5.00 -11.64 -28.93
C PRO A 53 5.49 -11.24 -27.53
N LEU A 54 6.35 -10.23 -27.41
CA LEU A 54 6.86 -9.71 -26.15
C LEU A 54 5.84 -8.85 -25.39
N PHE A 55 4.75 -8.43 -26.02
CA PHE A 55 3.65 -7.80 -25.30
C PHE A 55 2.72 -8.85 -24.68
N THR A 56 2.24 -8.55 -23.47
CA THR A 56 1.12 -9.26 -22.86
C THR A 56 -0.11 -8.37 -22.88
N TYR A 57 -1.21 -8.90 -23.39
CA TYR A 57 -2.46 -8.17 -23.59
C TYR A 57 -3.55 -8.64 -22.63
N VAL A 58 -4.31 -7.69 -22.11
CA VAL A 58 -5.51 -7.91 -21.30
C VAL A 58 -6.61 -6.98 -21.84
N GLY A 59 -7.82 -7.49 -22.09
CA GLY A 59 -8.98 -6.63 -22.44
C GLY A 59 -9.45 -6.67 -23.89
N GLY A 60 -8.61 -7.12 -24.83
CA GLY A 60 -8.89 -6.98 -26.27
C GLY A 60 -8.15 -7.97 -27.17
N VAL A 61 -8.19 -7.75 -28.49
CA VAL A 61 -7.44 -8.53 -29.50
C VAL A 61 -6.67 -7.63 -30.48
N VAL A 62 -5.63 -8.19 -31.10
CA VAL A 62 -4.89 -7.51 -32.18
C VAL A 62 -5.77 -7.44 -33.43
N ALA A 63 -5.91 -6.27 -34.05
CA ALA A 63 -6.77 -6.08 -35.21
C ALA A 63 -6.17 -6.75 -36.47
N THR A 64 -6.95 -7.61 -37.12
CA THR A 64 -6.51 -8.38 -38.30
C THR A 64 -7.05 -7.85 -39.63
N GLN A 65 -7.93 -6.83 -39.65
CA GLN A 65 -8.51 -6.25 -40.88
C GLN A 65 -8.73 -4.73 -40.81
N ALA A 66 -8.70 -4.07 -41.98
CA ALA A 66 -8.80 -2.61 -42.15
C ALA A 66 -10.20 -2.01 -41.86
N SER A 67 -11.27 -2.83 -41.85
CA SER A 67 -12.64 -2.40 -41.54
C SER A 67 -12.90 -2.16 -40.03
N SER A 68 -11.87 -2.36 -39.20
CA SER A 68 -11.92 -2.38 -37.73
C SER A 68 -10.83 -1.53 -37.05
N GLY A 69 -10.04 -0.78 -37.81
CA GLY A 69 -8.85 -0.07 -37.32
C GLY A 69 -7.66 -0.21 -38.27
N PRO A 70 -6.52 0.43 -37.99
CA PRO A 70 -5.32 0.26 -38.80
C PRO A 70 -4.81 -1.19 -38.63
N PRO A 71 -4.52 -1.90 -39.73
CA PRO A 71 -3.94 -3.25 -39.66
C PRO A 71 -2.69 -3.28 -38.76
N GLY A 72 -2.63 -4.21 -37.82
CA GLY A 72 -1.47 -4.40 -36.93
C GLY A 72 -1.50 -3.64 -35.61
N ALA A 73 -2.51 -2.80 -35.35
CA ALA A 73 -2.71 -2.16 -34.04
C ALA A 73 -3.55 -3.04 -33.09
N PHE A 74 -3.29 -2.98 -31.78
CA PHE A 74 -4.08 -3.69 -30.76
C PHE A 74 -5.27 -2.85 -30.29
N TRP A 75 -6.45 -3.48 -30.25
CA TRP A 75 -7.73 -2.85 -29.94
C TRP A 75 -8.46 -3.55 -28.79
N ALA A 76 -9.29 -2.80 -28.06
CA ALA A 76 -10.18 -3.31 -27.01
C ALA A 76 -11.37 -4.15 -27.51
N LYS A 77 -11.62 -4.23 -28.83
CA LYS A 77 -12.68 -5.08 -29.39
C LYS A 77 -12.24 -6.55 -29.37
N GLY A 78 -13.14 -7.47 -29.01
CA GLY A 78 -12.87 -8.92 -28.97
C GLY A 78 -12.94 -9.60 -30.34
N ALA A 79 -12.16 -10.67 -30.54
CA ALA A 79 -12.18 -11.48 -31.76
C ALA A 79 -13.56 -12.15 -31.93
N GLY A 80 -14.12 -12.06 -33.14
CA GLY A 80 -15.37 -12.73 -33.51
C GLY A 80 -16.62 -11.84 -33.51
N SER A 81 -16.50 -10.55 -33.21
CA SER A 81 -17.65 -9.65 -33.21
C SER A 81 -17.88 -8.99 -34.58
N ASN A 82 -18.88 -9.48 -35.32
CA ASN A 82 -19.41 -8.90 -36.58
C ASN A 82 -20.11 -7.55 -36.35
N TYR A 83 -19.51 -6.63 -35.61
CA TYR A 83 -20.05 -5.28 -35.43
C TYR A 83 -19.46 -4.35 -36.49
N GLY A 84 -20.35 -3.75 -37.28
CA GLY A 84 -20.07 -2.51 -38.00
C GLY A 84 -19.67 -1.40 -37.03
N THR A 85 -19.18 -0.30 -37.56
CA THR A 85 -18.54 0.86 -36.89
C THR A 85 -19.42 1.65 -35.88
N GLY A 86 -20.52 1.08 -35.37
CA GLY A 86 -21.49 1.77 -34.50
C GLY A 86 -21.43 1.41 -33.01
N ASN A 87 -21.08 2.41 -32.19
CA ASN A 87 -21.49 2.77 -30.81
C ASN A 87 -21.85 1.75 -29.70
N GLY A 88 -21.97 0.44 -29.93
CA GLY A 88 -22.52 -0.49 -28.92
C GLY A 88 -21.50 -1.05 -27.91
N TYR A 89 -20.22 -1.14 -28.28
CA TYR A 89 -19.21 -1.86 -27.51
C TYR A 89 -18.28 -0.90 -26.77
N GLN A 90 -18.20 -1.03 -25.44
CA GLN A 90 -17.43 -0.12 -24.59
C GLN A 90 -16.60 -0.92 -23.56
N GLY A 91 -15.33 -1.22 -23.89
CA GLY A 91 -14.38 -1.91 -23.02
C GLY A 91 -13.11 -1.10 -22.74
N THR A 92 -12.28 -1.58 -21.83
CA THR A 92 -10.95 -1.01 -21.52
C THR A 92 -9.90 -2.09 -21.70
N SER A 93 -8.73 -1.70 -22.21
CA SER A 93 -7.62 -2.62 -22.46
C SER A 93 -6.37 -2.23 -21.71
N SER A 94 -5.49 -3.21 -21.50
CA SER A 94 -4.15 -2.96 -21.01
C SER A 94 -3.08 -3.79 -21.71
N VAL A 95 -1.89 -3.19 -21.80
CA VAL A 95 -0.68 -3.76 -22.41
C VAL A 95 0.43 -3.75 -21.37
N TYR A 96 1.17 -4.86 -21.33
CA TYR A 96 2.26 -5.08 -20.38
C TYR A 96 3.55 -5.45 -21.10
N PHE A 97 4.65 -4.84 -20.65
CA PHE A 97 6.01 -5.17 -21.06
C PHE A 97 7.01 -4.66 -20.01
N GLN A 98 8.28 -5.04 -20.13
CA GLN A 98 9.36 -4.56 -19.28
C GLN A 98 10.52 -4.03 -20.12
N THR A 99 11.14 -2.93 -19.69
CA THR A 99 12.39 -2.38 -20.26
C THR A 99 13.22 -1.72 -19.16
N SER A 100 14.51 -1.52 -19.38
CA SER A 100 15.38 -0.74 -18.49
C SER A 100 15.67 0.67 -19.02
N ASP A 101 15.20 1.02 -20.21
CA ASP A 101 15.62 2.22 -20.92
C ASP A 101 15.22 3.53 -20.20
N ALA A 102 16.06 4.56 -20.37
CA ALA A 102 15.84 5.88 -19.78
C ALA A 102 14.73 6.67 -20.48
N ASP A 103 14.49 6.39 -21.77
CA ASP A 103 13.42 6.97 -22.57
C ASP A 103 12.57 5.83 -23.18
N VAL A 104 11.25 5.97 -23.10
CA VAL A 104 10.28 5.03 -23.70
C VAL A 104 9.24 5.83 -24.46
N ASP A 105 9.08 5.54 -25.74
CA ASP A 105 8.07 6.14 -26.60
C ASP A 105 6.93 5.14 -26.83
N ILE A 106 5.70 5.53 -26.50
CA ILE A 106 4.50 4.72 -26.71
C ILE A 106 3.74 5.29 -27.90
N SER A 107 3.46 4.45 -28.89
CA SER A 107 2.70 4.81 -30.07
C SER A 107 1.23 4.37 -29.92
N PHE A 108 0.32 5.30 -30.13
CA PHE A 108 -1.13 5.08 -30.20
C PHE A 108 -1.69 5.51 -31.56
N VAL A 109 -2.90 5.05 -31.84
CA VAL A 109 -3.74 5.54 -32.94
C VAL A 109 -5.10 5.89 -32.38
N ALA A 110 -5.72 7.00 -32.80
CA ALA A 110 -7.04 7.41 -32.32
C ALA A 110 -8.03 7.61 -33.50
N GLN A 111 -9.30 7.22 -33.29
CA GLN A 111 -10.38 7.36 -34.27
C GLN A 111 -10.95 8.78 -34.31
N LEU A 112 -11.34 9.28 -35.50
CA LEU A 112 -11.82 10.66 -35.71
C LEU A 112 -12.93 11.08 -34.72
N GLY A 113 -12.81 12.30 -34.19
CA GLY A 113 -13.88 12.94 -33.42
C GLY A 113 -14.03 12.46 -31.98
N THR A 114 -13.09 11.64 -31.50
CA THR A 114 -13.10 11.11 -30.13
C THR A 114 -11.97 11.73 -29.29
N GLN A 115 -12.31 12.21 -28.10
CA GLN A 115 -11.34 12.45 -27.05
C GLN A 115 -11.09 11.10 -26.36
N CYS A 116 -9.83 10.68 -26.32
CA CYS A 116 -9.43 9.38 -25.83
C CYS A 116 -8.59 9.51 -24.57
N ALA A 117 -8.80 8.59 -23.63
CA ALA A 117 -8.07 8.52 -22.39
C ALA A 117 -7.10 7.33 -22.31
N TYR A 118 -5.97 7.58 -21.67
CA TYR A 118 -5.02 6.55 -21.28
C TYR A 118 -4.47 6.80 -19.87
N ARG A 119 -3.96 5.74 -19.26
CA ARG A 119 -3.22 5.79 -18.01
C ARG A 119 -1.99 4.91 -18.13
N ILE A 120 -0.83 5.44 -17.81
CA ILE A 120 0.41 4.68 -17.77
C ILE A 120 0.78 4.46 -16.32
N SER A 121 1.03 3.20 -15.95
CA SER A 121 1.55 2.85 -14.65
C SER A 121 2.90 2.17 -14.82
N ILE A 122 3.85 2.59 -14.01
CA ILE A 122 5.23 2.16 -14.06
C ILE A 122 5.58 1.61 -12.69
N ASP A 123 6.01 0.36 -12.67
CA ASP A 123 6.58 -0.29 -11.49
C ASP A 123 8.10 -0.38 -11.70
N VAL A 124 8.87 0.04 -10.71
CA VAL A 124 10.31 -0.27 -10.69
C VAL A 124 10.43 -1.68 -10.15
N LEU A 125 11.29 -2.52 -10.73
CA LEU A 125 11.42 -3.93 -10.27
C LEU A 125 11.90 -4.08 -8.81
N ASP A 126 12.14 -2.99 -8.09
CA ASP A 126 12.37 -2.95 -6.65
C ASP A 126 11.13 -3.34 -5.79
N GLY A 127 9.95 -3.49 -6.41
CA GLY A 127 8.74 -4.02 -5.77
C GLY A 127 7.78 -2.95 -5.23
N ASN A 128 7.96 -1.70 -5.66
CA ASN A 128 7.10 -0.57 -5.30
C ASN A 128 5.67 -0.62 -5.86
N GLY A 129 5.34 -1.64 -6.66
CA GLY A 129 4.04 -1.79 -7.30
C GLY A 129 3.86 -0.78 -8.44
N PHE A 130 2.86 -1.02 -9.29
CA PHE A 130 2.53 -0.08 -10.36
C PHE A 130 2.13 1.26 -9.78
N LYS A 131 2.97 2.28 -9.99
CA LYS A 131 2.65 3.66 -9.66
C LYS A 131 2.14 4.34 -10.93
N ALA A 132 0.97 4.93 -10.86
CA ALA A 132 0.41 5.63 -12.01
C ALA A 132 1.15 6.96 -12.19
N THR A 133 1.50 7.29 -13.44
CA THR A 133 2.08 8.59 -13.79
C THR A 133 1.08 9.73 -13.51
N ALA A 134 -0.22 9.41 -13.48
CA ALA A 134 -1.30 10.22 -12.93
C ALA A 134 -2.42 9.32 -12.38
N LEU A 135 -3.03 9.70 -11.24
CA LEU A 135 -4.20 8.98 -10.70
C LEU A 135 -5.44 9.13 -11.58
N GLN A 136 -5.57 10.29 -12.24
CA GLN A 136 -6.59 10.50 -13.25
C GLN A 136 -6.06 10.08 -14.63
N PRO A 137 -6.88 9.46 -15.50
CA PRO A 137 -6.49 9.23 -16.88
C PRO A 137 -6.15 10.56 -17.56
N ARG A 138 -5.16 10.55 -18.45
CA ARG A 138 -4.90 11.69 -19.34
C ARG A 138 -5.84 11.60 -20.53
N THR A 139 -6.44 12.72 -20.92
CA THR A 139 -7.42 12.85 -22.03
C THR A 139 -6.91 13.77 -23.15
N ASP A 140 -5.59 13.89 -23.24
CA ASP A 140 -4.89 14.80 -24.14
C ASP A 140 -4.70 14.25 -25.55
N ILE A 141 -5.22 13.05 -25.86
CA ILE A 141 -5.31 12.51 -27.22
C ILE A 141 -6.67 12.86 -27.82
N GLN A 142 -6.66 13.61 -28.91
CA GLN A 142 -7.83 13.88 -29.74
C GLN A 142 -7.48 13.66 -31.22
N ALA A 143 -8.30 12.87 -31.92
CA ALA A 143 -8.10 12.62 -33.33
C ALA A 143 -8.69 13.74 -34.20
N LEU A 144 -7.83 14.43 -34.95
CA LEU A 144 -8.22 15.45 -35.93
C LEU A 144 -8.50 14.87 -37.33
N ALA A 145 -8.14 13.60 -37.55
CA ALA A 145 -8.40 12.79 -38.73
C ALA A 145 -8.59 11.33 -38.29
N ASP A 146 -9.29 10.53 -39.09
CA ASP A 146 -9.53 9.13 -38.72
C ASP A 146 -8.22 8.34 -38.69
N PHE A 147 -8.05 7.54 -37.63
CA PHE A 147 -6.84 6.78 -37.34
C PHE A 147 -5.54 7.62 -37.30
N SER A 148 -5.61 8.82 -36.71
CA SER A 148 -4.44 9.66 -36.44
C SER A 148 -3.44 8.99 -35.47
N GLY A 149 -2.15 9.01 -35.80
CA GLY A 149 -1.08 8.50 -34.93
C GLY A 149 -0.67 9.49 -33.85
N HIS A 150 -0.43 9.00 -32.64
CA HIS A 150 -0.01 9.78 -31.47
C HIS A 150 1.19 9.10 -30.82
N ARG A 151 2.19 9.87 -30.38
CA ARG A 151 3.34 9.34 -29.65
C ARG A 151 3.49 10.02 -28.29
N VAL A 152 3.49 9.21 -27.25
CA VAL A 152 3.68 9.64 -25.86
C VAL A 152 5.10 9.31 -25.44
N LYS A 153 5.93 10.34 -25.24
CA LYS A 153 7.30 10.18 -24.76
C LYS A 153 7.32 10.16 -23.23
N ILE A 154 7.96 9.14 -22.67
CA ILE A 154 8.21 8.99 -21.24
C ILE A 154 9.71 9.12 -21.00
N ALA A 155 10.12 10.20 -20.35
CA ALA A 155 11.49 10.39 -19.88
C ALA A 155 11.63 9.89 -18.44
N ASN A 156 12.11 8.66 -18.26
CA ASN A 156 12.31 8.06 -16.94
C ASN A 156 13.46 8.69 -16.14
N GLY A 157 14.33 9.47 -16.80
CA GLY A 157 15.46 10.17 -16.19
C GLY A 157 16.62 9.28 -15.73
N SER A 158 16.48 7.94 -15.81
CA SER A 158 17.53 6.98 -15.46
C SER A 158 17.30 5.62 -16.11
N VAL A 159 18.38 4.88 -16.37
CA VAL A 159 18.31 3.47 -16.78
C VAL A 159 18.06 2.61 -15.54
N ALA A 160 16.90 1.94 -15.47
CA ALA A 160 16.55 1.05 -14.38
C ALA A 160 15.44 0.07 -14.85
N PRO A 161 15.47 -1.20 -14.42
CA PRO A 161 14.44 -2.17 -14.82
C PRO A 161 13.05 -1.72 -14.36
N ARG A 162 12.13 -1.58 -15.32
CA ARG A 162 10.76 -1.10 -15.12
C ARG A 162 9.75 -1.99 -15.82
N ARG A 163 8.63 -2.26 -15.15
CA ARG A 163 7.44 -2.90 -15.75
C ARG A 163 6.44 -1.81 -16.08
N TYR A 164 5.94 -1.87 -17.31
CA TYR A 164 4.94 -0.97 -17.82
C TYR A 164 3.59 -1.65 -17.84
N ARG A 165 2.58 -0.89 -17.42
CA ARG A 165 1.18 -1.16 -17.66
C ARG A 165 0.61 0.06 -18.37
N ILE A 166 0.18 -0.12 -19.60
CA ILE A 166 -0.52 0.90 -20.36
C ILE A 166 -1.99 0.55 -20.33
N GLU A 167 -2.85 1.47 -19.93
CA GLU A 167 -4.30 1.32 -19.94
C GLU A 167 -4.91 2.35 -20.87
N PHE A 168 -5.92 1.95 -21.63
CA PHE A 168 -6.58 2.84 -22.58
C PHE A 168 -8.02 2.42 -22.81
N GLU A 169 -8.84 3.41 -23.13
CA GLU A 169 -10.26 3.23 -23.40
C GLU A 169 -10.55 2.97 -24.88
N ASN A 170 -11.83 2.93 -25.21
CA ASN A 170 -12.30 2.70 -26.58
C ASN A 170 -11.83 3.80 -27.52
N PHE A 171 -11.69 3.42 -28.80
CA PHE A 171 -11.28 4.32 -29.89
C PHE A 171 -9.82 4.81 -29.83
N LEU A 172 -9.08 4.41 -28.79
CA LEU A 172 -7.62 4.47 -28.73
C LEU A 172 -7.03 3.06 -28.97
N PHE A 173 -6.05 2.98 -29.87
CA PHE A 173 -5.43 1.74 -30.31
C PHE A 173 -3.94 1.78 -29.98
N PHE A 174 -3.41 0.71 -29.38
CA PHE A 174 -1.98 0.61 -29.12
C PHE A 174 -1.25 0.16 -30.39
N ALA A 175 -0.26 0.92 -30.84
CA ALA A 175 0.45 0.68 -32.09
C ALA A 175 1.85 0.05 -31.88
N GLY A 176 2.51 0.35 -30.76
CA GLY A 176 3.84 -0.18 -30.47
C GLY A 176 4.62 0.63 -29.46
N VAL A 177 5.87 0.23 -29.23
CA VAL A 177 6.83 0.87 -28.33
C VAL A 177 8.19 1.02 -29.01
N ASP A 178 8.79 2.19 -28.82
CA ASP A 178 10.14 2.52 -29.22
C ASP A 178 11.03 2.70 -27.99
N VAL A 179 12.15 1.97 -27.97
CA VAL A 179 13.18 2.05 -26.92
C VAL A 179 14.59 1.87 -27.50
N ALA A 180 15.59 2.47 -26.87
CA ALA A 180 16.99 2.33 -27.29
C ALA A 180 17.49 0.88 -27.14
N GLY A 181 17.25 0.26 -25.99
CA GLY A 181 17.62 -1.11 -25.64
C GLY A 181 16.61 -2.15 -26.12
N THR A 182 16.09 -2.98 -25.21
CA THR A 182 15.13 -4.05 -25.56
C THR A 182 13.94 -4.06 -24.62
N ILE A 183 12.80 -4.52 -25.13
CA ILE A 183 11.68 -4.92 -24.27
C ILE A 183 11.74 -6.42 -23.97
N THR A 184 11.17 -6.81 -22.84
CA THR A 184 11.00 -8.21 -22.43
C THR A 184 9.55 -8.45 -22.04
N LYS A 185 9.10 -9.69 -22.20
CA LYS A 185 7.73 -10.09 -21.88
C LYS A 185 7.49 -10.03 -20.38
N TYR A 186 6.42 -9.35 -19.99
CA TYR A 186 5.93 -9.32 -18.62
C TYR A 186 4.47 -9.79 -18.60
N ASP A 187 4.19 -10.84 -17.84
CA ASP A 187 2.83 -11.27 -17.55
C ASP A 187 2.51 -10.89 -16.09
N PRO A 188 1.51 -10.04 -15.83
CA PRO A 188 1.13 -9.70 -14.47
C PRO A 188 0.57 -10.90 -13.67
N GLY A 189 0.24 -12.01 -14.32
CA GLY A 189 -0.30 -13.21 -13.68
C GLY A 189 -1.67 -12.98 -13.03
N GLY A 190 -2.08 -13.93 -12.19
CA GLY A 190 -3.31 -13.85 -11.40
C GLY A 190 -4.59 -14.25 -12.16
N PRO A 191 -5.75 -14.24 -11.47
CA PRO A 191 -7.02 -14.69 -12.03
C PRO A 191 -7.60 -13.73 -13.07
N LYS A 192 -8.19 -14.28 -14.14
CA LYS A 192 -8.91 -13.54 -15.19
C LYS A 192 -10.34 -13.23 -14.76
N ILE A 193 -10.65 -11.97 -14.48
CA ILE A 193 -11.99 -11.54 -14.07
C ILE A 193 -12.67 -10.84 -15.23
N LEU A 194 -13.83 -11.35 -15.65
CA LEU A 194 -14.70 -10.72 -16.64
C LEU A 194 -15.87 -10.03 -15.93
N VAL A 195 -15.93 -8.70 -16.03
CA VAL A 195 -17.09 -7.90 -15.61
C VAL A 195 -17.91 -7.57 -16.84
N ILE A 196 -19.17 -7.99 -16.86
CA ILE A 196 -20.02 -7.96 -18.04
C ILE A 196 -21.40 -7.39 -17.73
N GLY A 197 -21.89 -6.51 -18.59
CA GLY A 197 -23.19 -5.87 -18.40
C GLY A 197 -23.47 -4.81 -19.46
N ASP A 198 -24.07 -3.71 -19.05
CA ASP A 198 -24.60 -2.67 -19.92
C ASP A 198 -23.77 -1.37 -19.91
N SER A 199 -24.40 -0.20 -20.11
CA SER A 199 -23.74 1.12 -20.08
C SER A 199 -23.10 1.44 -18.72
N HIS A 200 -23.59 0.85 -17.63
CA HIS A 200 -22.97 1.03 -16.31
C HIS A 200 -21.62 0.31 -16.24
N VAL A 201 -21.53 -0.94 -16.73
CA VAL A 201 -20.26 -1.68 -16.82
C VAL A 201 -19.31 -1.02 -17.81
N ALA A 202 -19.84 -0.44 -18.88
CA ALA A 202 -19.06 0.32 -19.84
C ALA A 202 -18.35 1.54 -19.24
N GLY A 203 -18.86 2.10 -18.15
CA GLY A 203 -18.34 3.33 -17.55
C GLY A 203 -19.03 4.61 -18.05
N THR A 204 -20.19 4.51 -18.70
CA THR A 204 -20.94 5.70 -19.15
C THR A 204 -21.23 6.63 -17.95
N GLY A 205 -21.11 7.95 -18.18
CA GLY A 205 -21.27 8.99 -17.16
C GLY A 205 -19.99 9.35 -16.40
N ALA A 206 -18.96 8.50 -16.45
CA ALA A 206 -17.62 8.85 -15.99
C ALA A 206 -16.94 9.80 -16.99
N THR A 207 -16.00 10.60 -16.51
CA THR A 207 -15.16 11.47 -17.37
C THR A 207 -14.31 10.65 -18.34
N SER A 208 -14.03 9.39 -18.02
CA SER A 208 -13.39 8.38 -18.89
C SER A 208 -13.86 6.97 -18.50
N ASN A 209 -13.92 6.05 -19.46
CA ASN A 209 -14.25 4.64 -19.20
C ASN A 209 -13.23 3.98 -18.24
N LEU A 210 -12.00 4.48 -18.16
CA LEU A 210 -10.98 4.01 -17.22
C LEU A 210 -11.32 4.32 -15.75
N LEU A 211 -12.24 5.25 -15.50
CA LEU A 211 -12.77 5.57 -14.17
C LEU A 211 -14.04 4.78 -13.83
N GLY A 212 -14.57 4.00 -14.78
CA GLY A 212 -15.77 3.18 -14.58
C GLY A 212 -15.58 2.11 -13.50
N MET A 213 -16.64 1.81 -12.76
CA MET A 213 -16.63 0.89 -11.60
C MET A 213 -16.00 -0.48 -11.92
N ALA A 214 -16.31 -1.01 -13.10
CA ALA A 214 -15.85 -2.33 -13.55
C ALA A 214 -14.34 -2.36 -13.79
N HIS A 215 -13.79 -1.31 -14.40
CA HIS A 215 -12.36 -1.19 -14.64
C HIS A 215 -11.59 -0.96 -13.33
N ARG A 216 -12.14 -0.16 -12.42
CA ARG A 216 -11.54 0.12 -11.10
C ARG A 216 -11.64 -1.04 -10.12
N LEU A 217 -12.46 -2.05 -10.40
CA LEU A 217 -12.62 -3.22 -9.53
C LEU A 217 -11.30 -3.98 -9.30
N LYS A 218 -10.37 -3.89 -10.25
CA LYS A 218 -9.00 -4.39 -10.13
C LYS A 218 -8.26 -3.85 -8.89
N GLU A 219 -8.52 -2.59 -8.52
CA GLU A 219 -7.91 -1.92 -7.36
C GLU A 219 -8.48 -2.50 -6.06
N ALA A 220 -9.81 -2.68 -6.01
CA ALA A 220 -10.52 -3.25 -4.88
C ALA A 220 -10.21 -4.72 -4.64
N LEU A 221 -10.02 -5.49 -5.71
CA LEU A 221 -9.73 -6.93 -5.66
C LEU A 221 -8.23 -7.24 -5.68
N GLY A 222 -7.35 -6.26 -5.89
CA GLY A 222 -5.90 -6.49 -5.95
C GLY A 222 -5.46 -7.41 -7.09
N VAL A 223 -6.18 -7.39 -8.21
CA VAL A 223 -5.86 -8.22 -9.40
C VAL A 223 -5.50 -7.33 -10.58
N HIS A 224 -4.75 -7.87 -11.53
CA HIS A 224 -4.32 -7.12 -12.72
C HIS A 224 -5.20 -7.41 -13.94
N ASN A 225 -5.80 -8.59 -14.00
CA ASN A 225 -6.53 -9.09 -15.16
C ASN A 225 -8.05 -8.93 -14.99
N VAL A 226 -8.53 -7.68 -15.02
CA VAL A 226 -9.97 -7.36 -15.01
C VAL A 226 -10.38 -6.81 -16.35
N LEU A 227 -11.41 -7.42 -16.92
CA LEU A 227 -11.95 -7.14 -18.24
C LEU A 227 -13.33 -6.51 -18.05
N ALA A 228 -13.47 -5.21 -18.29
CA ALA A 228 -14.78 -4.54 -18.30
C ALA A 228 -15.40 -4.63 -19.69
N GLN A 229 -16.62 -5.14 -19.78
CA GLN A 229 -17.32 -5.42 -21.04
C GLN A 229 -18.78 -4.99 -20.98
N GLY A 230 -19.03 -3.71 -21.26
CA GLY A 230 -20.37 -3.13 -21.31
C GLY A 230 -20.94 -3.05 -22.73
N GLN A 231 -22.22 -3.38 -22.88
CA GLN A 231 -23.00 -3.09 -24.08
C GLN A 231 -24.19 -2.19 -23.73
N GLY A 232 -24.13 -0.91 -24.11
CA GLY A 232 -25.16 0.08 -23.76
C GLY A 232 -26.57 -0.33 -24.18
N GLY A 233 -27.56 -0.08 -23.33
CA GLY A 233 -28.97 -0.38 -23.64
C GLY A 233 -29.34 -1.87 -23.67
N THR A 234 -28.50 -2.76 -23.15
CA THR A 234 -28.74 -4.21 -23.13
C THR A 234 -29.15 -4.75 -21.76
N GLY A 235 -29.76 -5.94 -21.75
CA GLY A 235 -30.13 -6.68 -20.56
C GLY A 235 -30.19 -8.19 -20.82
N TYR A 236 -30.93 -8.91 -19.99
CA TYR A 236 -31.22 -10.34 -20.20
C TYR A 236 -32.14 -10.56 -21.40
N LEU A 237 -33.15 -9.71 -21.57
CA LEU A 237 -34.15 -9.81 -22.63
C LEU A 237 -34.21 -8.57 -23.52
N THR A 238 -33.43 -7.54 -23.21
CA THR A 238 -33.51 -6.22 -23.86
C THR A 238 -32.28 -5.91 -24.70
N THR A 239 -32.50 -5.34 -25.88
CA THR A 239 -31.48 -4.74 -26.75
C THR A 239 -32.03 -3.46 -27.37
N ASN A 240 -31.68 -2.30 -26.82
CA ASN A 240 -32.21 -1.01 -27.26
C ASN A 240 -31.38 -0.35 -28.37
N ILE A 241 -30.23 -0.92 -28.71
CA ILE A 241 -29.32 -0.41 -29.73
C ILE A 241 -29.15 -1.47 -30.81
N ALA A 242 -29.29 -1.07 -32.09
CA ALA A 242 -29.14 -1.98 -33.21
C ALA A 242 -27.75 -2.62 -33.22
N GLY A 243 -27.69 -3.94 -33.39
CA GLY A 243 -26.44 -4.70 -33.33
C GLY A 243 -25.87 -4.84 -31.93
N THR A 244 -26.71 -4.86 -30.88
CA THR A 244 -26.30 -5.33 -29.54
C THR A 244 -26.93 -6.68 -29.22
N GLU A 245 -26.35 -7.40 -28.27
CA GLU A 245 -26.74 -8.77 -27.93
C GLU A 245 -27.29 -8.87 -26.50
N THR A 246 -28.30 -9.72 -26.30
CA THR A 246 -28.74 -10.07 -24.94
C THR A 246 -27.65 -10.85 -24.19
N MET A 247 -27.74 -10.85 -22.86
CA MET A 247 -26.73 -11.48 -22.00
C MET A 247 -26.41 -12.94 -22.36
N ARG A 248 -27.42 -13.74 -22.74
CA ARG A 248 -27.22 -15.14 -23.16
C ARG A 248 -26.60 -15.26 -24.55
N ALA A 249 -26.94 -14.38 -25.49
CA ALA A 249 -26.35 -14.38 -26.83
C ALA A 249 -24.85 -14.05 -26.82
N ARG A 250 -24.40 -13.29 -25.81
CA ARG A 250 -22.98 -12.96 -25.60
C ARG A 250 -22.11 -14.13 -25.13
N ILE A 251 -22.69 -15.27 -24.71
CA ILE A 251 -21.92 -16.42 -24.21
C ILE A 251 -20.90 -16.94 -25.25
N PRO A 252 -21.30 -17.40 -26.44
CA PRO A 252 -20.36 -17.95 -27.43
C PRO A 252 -19.45 -16.89 -28.06
N ASN A 253 -19.94 -15.66 -28.23
CA ASN A 253 -19.25 -14.62 -29.00
C ASN A 253 -18.31 -13.77 -28.14
N GLU A 254 -18.56 -13.70 -26.84
CA GLU A 254 -17.89 -12.76 -25.96
C GLU A 254 -17.34 -13.40 -24.68
N ILE A 255 -18.14 -14.20 -23.97
CA ILE A 255 -17.75 -14.73 -22.67
C ILE A 255 -16.77 -15.90 -22.82
N THR A 256 -17.13 -16.92 -23.60
CA THR A 256 -16.32 -18.15 -23.76
C THR A 256 -14.94 -17.86 -24.37
N PRO A 257 -14.79 -17.05 -25.43
CA PRO A 257 -13.48 -16.77 -26.02
C PRO A 257 -12.48 -16.11 -25.06
N ARG A 258 -12.96 -15.42 -24.01
CA ARG A 258 -12.11 -14.75 -23.02
C ARG A 258 -11.54 -15.69 -21.94
N ASN A 259 -12.06 -16.92 -21.84
CA ASN A 259 -11.64 -17.92 -20.86
C ASN A 259 -11.48 -17.38 -19.42
N PRO A 260 -12.54 -16.83 -18.81
CA PRO A 260 -12.46 -16.21 -17.48
C PRO A 260 -12.33 -17.22 -16.34
N ASP A 261 -11.71 -16.77 -15.24
CA ASP A 261 -11.66 -17.46 -13.95
C ASP A 261 -12.79 -17.06 -13.00
N LEU A 262 -13.36 -15.87 -13.22
CA LEU A 262 -14.54 -15.36 -12.52
C LEU A 262 -15.33 -14.47 -13.48
N ILE A 263 -16.67 -14.59 -13.44
CA ILE A 263 -17.57 -13.70 -14.17
C ILE A 263 -18.41 -12.90 -13.17
N ILE A 264 -18.45 -11.59 -13.33
CA ILE A 264 -19.27 -10.68 -12.55
C ILE A 264 -20.27 -10.01 -13.51
N GLY A 265 -21.54 -10.34 -13.34
CA GLY A 265 -22.63 -9.79 -14.13
C GLY A 265 -23.27 -8.58 -13.44
N LEU A 266 -23.46 -7.50 -14.19
CA LEU A 266 -24.38 -6.41 -13.84
C LEU A 266 -25.45 -6.15 -14.94
N PRO A 267 -26.12 -7.17 -15.49
CA PRO A 267 -27.28 -6.98 -16.37
C PRO A 267 -28.56 -6.67 -15.55
N GLY A 268 -29.59 -6.16 -16.23
CA GLY A 268 -30.94 -6.02 -15.67
C GLY A 268 -31.48 -4.60 -15.63
N TYR A 269 -30.61 -3.57 -15.72
CA TYR A 269 -31.07 -2.18 -15.70
C TYR A 269 -31.99 -1.85 -16.87
N ASN A 270 -31.68 -2.33 -18.07
CA ASN A 270 -32.48 -2.03 -19.27
C ASN A 270 -33.72 -2.93 -19.42
N ASP A 271 -33.91 -3.96 -18.59
CA ASP A 271 -35.03 -4.92 -18.69
C ASP A 271 -36.36 -4.39 -18.12
N GLN A 272 -36.70 -3.15 -18.44
CA GLN A 272 -37.90 -2.45 -17.93
C GLN A 272 -39.20 -2.93 -18.59
N SER A 273 -39.14 -3.42 -19.83
CA SER A 273 -40.33 -3.91 -20.56
C SER A 273 -40.72 -5.36 -20.22
N PRO A 274 -39.78 -6.32 -20.14
CA PRO A 274 -40.10 -7.72 -19.78
C PRO A 274 -40.83 -7.85 -18.45
N THR A 275 -41.71 -8.85 -18.32
CA THR A 275 -42.38 -9.15 -17.05
C THR A 275 -41.39 -9.79 -16.06
N PRO A 276 -41.59 -9.65 -14.73
CA PRO A 276 -40.74 -10.32 -13.73
C PRO A 276 -40.62 -11.83 -13.95
N ALA A 277 -41.72 -12.52 -14.31
CA ALA A 277 -41.71 -13.95 -14.59
C ALA A 277 -40.88 -14.33 -15.83
N ALA A 278 -41.00 -13.56 -16.92
CA ALA A 278 -40.20 -13.79 -18.12
C ALA A 278 -38.70 -13.55 -17.85
N LEU A 279 -38.38 -12.52 -17.07
CA LEU A 279 -37.01 -12.21 -16.68
C LEU A 279 -36.41 -13.31 -15.79
N GLN A 280 -37.16 -13.80 -14.79
CA GLN A 280 -36.72 -14.90 -13.93
C GLN A 280 -36.43 -16.18 -14.73
N ALA A 281 -37.29 -16.51 -15.70
CA ALA A 281 -37.11 -17.65 -16.60
C ALA A 281 -35.85 -17.49 -17.47
N GLU A 282 -35.62 -16.30 -18.04
CA GLU A 282 -34.44 -16.04 -18.87
C GLU A 282 -33.13 -16.07 -18.06
N VAL A 283 -33.11 -15.52 -16.84
CA VAL A 283 -31.94 -15.57 -15.96
C VAL A 283 -31.59 -17.04 -15.66
N THR A 284 -32.59 -17.87 -15.38
CA THR A 284 -32.40 -19.32 -15.18
C THR A 284 -31.80 -19.98 -16.43
N ALA A 285 -32.33 -19.66 -17.62
CA ALA A 285 -31.83 -20.20 -18.87
C ALA A 285 -30.40 -19.72 -19.19
N PHE A 286 -30.07 -18.47 -18.89
CA PHE A 286 -28.73 -17.92 -18.99
C PHE A 286 -27.74 -18.66 -18.09
N LEU A 287 -28.06 -18.83 -16.81
CA LEU A 287 -27.20 -19.52 -15.85
C LEU A 287 -26.93 -20.96 -16.27
N ASN A 288 -27.93 -21.65 -16.82
CA ASN A 288 -27.78 -23.01 -17.36
C ASN A 288 -26.89 -23.04 -18.60
N ALA A 289 -27.10 -22.13 -19.55
CA ALA A 289 -26.26 -22.02 -20.75
C ALA A 289 -24.80 -21.71 -20.39
N LEU A 290 -24.59 -20.82 -19.40
CA LEU A 290 -23.25 -20.49 -18.90
C LEU A 290 -22.56 -21.68 -18.22
N ALA A 291 -23.32 -22.48 -17.46
CA ALA A 291 -22.83 -23.73 -16.85
C ALA A 291 -22.23 -24.68 -17.88
N THR A 292 -22.96 -24.83 -18.99
CA THR A 292 -22.62 -25.73 -20.09
C THR A 292 -21.41 -25.23 -20.86
N ALA A 293 -21.35 -23.92 -21.14
CA ALA A 293 -20.25 -23.33 -21.89
C ALA A 293 -18.95 -23.26 -21.08
N LEU A 294 -19.03 -22.98 -19.77
CA LEU A 294 -17.88 -22.77 -18.90
C LEU A 294 -18.05 -23.52 -17.56
N PRO A 295 -17.92 -24.86 -17.57
CA PRO A 295 -18.10 -25.66 -16.38
C PRO A 295 -17.08 -25.28 -15.29
N GLY A 296 -17.57 -25.00 -14.09
CA GLY A 296 -16.72 -24.69 -12.92
C GLY A 296 -16.24 -23.25 -12.82
N VAL A 297 -16.61 -22.35 -13.75
CA VAL A 297 -16.37 -20.91 -13.63
C VAL A 297 -17.44 -20.28 -12.72
N PRO A 298 -17.05 -19.61 -11.61
CA PRO A 298 -18.00 -18.91 -10.77
C PRO A 298 -18.63 -17.71 -11.48
N TYR A 299 -19.93 -17.50 -11.24
CA TYR A 299 -20.70 -16.35 -11.68
C TYR A 299 -21.29 -15.60 -10.48
N ILE A 300 -21.05 -14.29 -10.42
CA ILE A 300 -21.63 -13.41 -9.41
C ILE A 300 -22.57 -12.45 -10.14
N GLN A 301 -23.87 -12.55 -9.88
CA GLN A 301 -24.82 -11.52 -10.26
C GLN A 301 -24.81 -10.41 -9.22
N VAL A 302 -24.51 -9.18 -9.63
CA VAL A 302 -24.70 -7.99 -8.80
C VAL A 302 -26.08 -7.41 -9.10
N GLY A 303 -26.81 -6.99 -8.06
CA GLY A 303 -28.13 -6.39 -8.23
C GLY A 303 -28.07 -5.18 -9.17
N PRO A 304 -29.05 -5.03 -10.10
CA PRO A 304 -29.00 -3.98 -11.11
C PRO A 304 -29.04 -2.58 -10.45
N PRO A 305 -28.42 -1.57 -11.07
CA PRO A 305 -28.52 -0.16 -10.67
C PRO A 305 -29.94 0.29 -10.32
N ARG A 306 -30.08 1.19 -9.33
CA ARG A 306 -31.34 1.88 -9.10
C ARG A 306 -31.52 2.95 -10.18
N ARG A 307 -32.77 3.21 -10.58
CA ARG A 307 -33.08 4.28 -11.53
C ARG A 307 -33.45 5.53 -10.74
N GLY A 308 -32.98 6.70 -11.19
CA GLY A 308 -33.18 8.01 -10.55
C GLY A 308 -34.65 8.35 -10.26
N VAL A 309 -35.18 7.85 -9.15
CA VAL A 309 -35.95 8.57 -8.12
C VAL A 309 -36.60 9.89 -8.52
N SER A 310 -37.79 9.79 -9.09
CA SER A 310 -38.88 10.72 -8.82
C SER A 310 -40.09 9.87 -8.42
N GLY A 311 -40.33 9.72 -7.10
CA GLY A 311 -41.56 9.19 -6.50
C GLY A 311 -42.22 7.95 -7.15
N ALA A 312 -42.05 6.79 -6.52
CA ALA A 312 -42.74 5.50 -6.77
C ALA A 312 -42.26 4.66 -7.98
N PHE A 313 -41.41 3.66 -7.70
CA PHE A 313 -40.94 2.65 -8.66
C PHE A 313 -41.32 1.21 -8.23
N THR A 314 -42.60 0.87 -8.25
CA THR A 314 -43.04 -0.53 -8.05
C THR A 314 -42.53 -1.50 -9.14
N PRO A 315 -42.35 -1.12 -10.44
CA PRO A 315 -41.97 -2.10 -11.46
C PRO A 315 -40.49 -2.53 -11.47
N THR A 316 -39.55 -1.67 -11.08
CA THR A 316 -38.10 -1.96 -11.21
C THR A 316 -37.58 -2.86 -10.08
N GLN A 317 -38.06 -2.66 -8.85
CA GLN A 317 -37.71 -3.53 -7.73
C GLN A 317 -38.18 -4.97 -7.96
N ALA A 318 -39.41 -5.16 -8.47
CA ALA A 318 -39.93 -6.48 -8.80
C ALA A 318 -39.07 -7.25 -9.83
N ARG A 319 -38.37 -6.55 -10.72
CA ARG A 319 -37.45 -7.15 -11.70
C ARG A 319 -36.09 -7.49 -11.08
N ALA A 320 -35.55 -6.62 -10.23
CA ALA A 320 -34.38 -6.92 -9.43
C ALA A 320 -34.62 -8.15 -8.53
N ASP A 321 -35.78 -8.21 -7.88
CA ASP A 321 -36.22 -9.34 -7.06
C ASP A 321 -36.39 -10.62 -7.88
N ALA A 322 -36.90 -10.53 -9.12
CA ALA A 322 -37.00 -11.67 -10.03
C ALA A 322 -35.62 -12.22 -10.45
N ILE A 323 -34.65 -11.34 -10.73
CA ILE A 323 -33.25 -11.74 -11.00
C ILE A 323 -32.68 -12.44 -9.77
N LYS A 324 -32.84 -11.83 -8.58
CA LYS A 324 -32.39 -12.41 -7.30
C LYS A 324 -33.00 -13.80 -7.07
N ALA A 325 -34.31 -13.94 -7.27
CA ALA A 325 -35.03 -15.19 -7.09
C ALA A 325 -34.52 -16.29 -8.05
N ALA A 326 -34.27 -15.97 -9.32
CA ALA A 326 -33.68 -16.92 -10.27
C ALA A 326 -32.28 -17.38 -9.83
N VAL A 327 -31.43 -16.43 -9.42
CA VAL A 327 -30.04 -16.72 -9.02
C VAL A 327 -30.01 -17.58 -7.75
N GLN A 328 -30.87 -17.29 -6.78
CA GLN A 328 -30.96 -18.04 -5.52
C GLN A 328 -31.61 -19.42 -5.68
N ALA A 329 -32.50 -19.59 -6.68
CA ALA A 329 -33.10 -20.88 -7.00
C ALA A 329 -32.17 -21.83 -7.76
N ASP A 330 -31.02 -21.34 -8.27
CA ASP A 330 -30.06 -22.18 -8.97
C ASP A 330 -29.42 -23.20 -8.01
N SER A 331 -29.42 -24.48 -8.39
CA SER A 331 -28.83 -25.57 -7.59
C SER A 331 -27.33 -25.39 -7.27
N ARG A 332 -26.63 -24.47 -7.94
CA ARG A 332 -25.22 -24.14 -7.73
C ARG A 332 -25.03 -22.91 -6.85
N TYR A 333 -26.11 -22.30 -6.35
CA TYR A 333 -26.05 -21.13 -5.48
C TYR A 333 -25.19 -21.40 -4.24
N GLY A 334 -24.35 -20.42 -3.86
CA GLY A 334 -23.41 -20.54 -2.73
C GLY A 334 -22.16 -21.38 -3.03
N ARG A 335 -22.05 -21.98 -4.22
CA ARG A 335 -20.89 -22.78 -4.64
C ARG A 335 -20.23 -22.29 -5.93
N LEU A 336 -21.01 -22.01 -6.97
CA LEU A 336 -20.53 -21.47 -8.24
C LEU A 336 -21.39 -20.29 -8.73
N VAL A 337 -22.61 -20.14 -8.22
CA VAL A 337 -23.49 -19.01 -8.53
C VAL A 337 -23.69 -18.21 -7.24
N PHE A 338 -23.59 -16.88 -7.34
CA PHE A 338 -23.71 -15.99 -6.20
C PHE A 338 -24.52 -14.76 -6.57
N PHE A 339 -25.13 -14.13 -5.56
CA PHE A 339 -25.85 -12.87 -5.71
C PHE A 339 -25.29 -11.85 -4.73
N VAL A 340 -24.98 -10.66 -5.22
CA VAL A 340 -24.62 -9.49 -4.41
C VAL A 340 -25.78 -8.51 -4.47
N ASP A 341 -26.46 -8.34 -3.34
CA ASP A 341 -27.69 -7.56 -3.25
C ASP A 341 -27.40 -6.07 -3.00
N SER A 342 -27.14 -5.33 -4.08
CA SER A 342 -26.91 -3.88 -4.04
C SER A 342 -28.13 -3.08 -3.57
N TRP A 343 -29.34 -3.66 -3.68
CA TRP A 343 -30.58 -3.02 -3.24
C TRP A 343 -30.75 -3.15 -1.74
N ALA A 344 -30.61 -4.34 -1.18
CA ALA A 344 -30.71 -4.56 0.27
C ALA A 344 -29.58 -3.87 1.04
N ALA A 345 -28.40 -3.76 0.43
CA ALA A 345 -27.26 -3.04 0.99
C ALA A 345 -27.31 -1.51 0.77
N ASP A 346 -28.35 -1.00 0.12
CA ASP A 346 -28.63 0.42 -0.07
C ASP A 346 -27.48 1.24 -0.72
N TRP A 347 -26.81 0.64 -1.70
CA TRP A 347 -25.59 1.20 -2.28
C TRP A 347 -25.77 2.59 -2.91
N GLU A 348 -26.95 2.86 -3.47
CA GLU A 348 -27.30 4.09 -4.16
C GLU A 348 -28.74 4.47 -3.78
N HIS A 349 -28.94 5.64 -3.16
CA HIS A 349 -30.23 6.09 -2.59
C HIS A 349 -30.34 7.61 -2.57
N GLY A 350 -31.52 8.13 -2.19
CA GLY A 350 -31.88 9.55 -2.33
C GLY A 350 -32.61 9.83 -3.64
N THR A 351 -33.23 11.00 -3.78
CA THR A 351 -34.08 11.42 -4.90
C THR A 351 -33.48 12.41 -5.90
N GLY A 352 -32.27 12.89 -5.63
CA GLY A 352 -31.66 13.95 -6.41
C GLY A 352 -30.60 13.45 -7.38
N ARG A 353 -29.94 14.41 -8.03
CA ARG A 353 -28.84 14.20 -8.95
C ARG A 353 -27.95 15.42 -9.03
N VAL A 354 -26.81 15.31 -9.70
CA VAL A 354 -25.98 16.47 -10.02
C VAL A 354 -26.80 17.51 -10.78
N GLY A 355 -26.78 18.75 -10.29
CA GLY A 355 -27.53 19.88 -10.83
C GLY A 355 -28.99 19.98 -10.37
N ALA A 356 -29.50 19.01 -9.60
CA ALA A 356 -30.84 19.02 -9.00
C ALA A 356 -30.85 18.15 -7.72
N THR A 357 -30.21 18.63 -6.66
CA THR A 357 -30.05 17.89 -5.41
C THR A 357 -31.28 17.96 -4.51
N THR A 358 -31.58 16.90 -3.76
CA THR A 358 -32.73 16.80 -2.84
C THR A 358 -32.31 16.62 -1.38
N GLY A 359 -31.04 16.34 -1.10
CA GLY A 359 -30.46 16.26 0.24
C GLY A 359 -30.83 14.98 1.02
N ASP A 360 -31.40 13.98 0.36
CA ASP A 360 -31.94 12.75 0.96
C ASP A 360 -31.13 11.49 0.61
N GLY A 361 -29.96 11.64 -0.02
CA GLY A 361 -29.05 10.53 -0.24
C GLY A 361 -27.85 10.82 -1.14
N ASN A 362 -27.06 9.78 -1.40
CA ASN A 362 -25.83 9.89 -2.19
C ASN A 362 -26.08 10.15 -3.69
N ALA A 363 -27.30 9.94 -4.19
CA ALA A 363 -27.68 10.19 -5.58
C ALA A 363 -27.38 11.64 -6.04
N ASP A 364 -27.48 12.61 -5.12
CA ASP A 364 -27.13 14.03 -5.34
C ASP A 364 -25.75 14.24 -5.99
N THR A 365 -24.81 13.35 -5.69
CA THR A 365 -23.44 13.41 -6.22
C THR A 365 -23.07 12.20 -7.07
N TRP A 366 -23.80 11.09 -6.95
CA TRP A 366 -23.49 9.84 -7.63
C TRP A 366 -24.20 9.69 -8.97
N VAL A 367 -25.35 10.33 -9.16
CA VAL A 367 -26.15 10.28 -10.38
C VAL A 367 -25.90 11.54 -11.20
N GLY A 368 -25.55 11.35 -12.48
CA GLY A 368 -25.28 12.42 -13.42
C GLY A 368 -26.52 13.23 -13.80
N THR A 369 -26.29 14.32 -14.53
CA THR A 369 -27.34 15.23 -14.99
C THR A 369 -28.38 14.55 -15.91
N ASP A 370 -28.04 13.41 -16.50
CA ASP A 370 -28.92 12.59 -17.34
C ASP A 370 -29.89 11.68 -16.55
N ASN A 371 -29.81 11.69 -15.22
CA ASN A 371 -30.68 10.93 -14.31
C ASN A 371 -30.57 9.40 -14.45
N VAL A 372 -29.52 8.91 -15.13
CA VAL A 372 -29.35 7.50 -15.47
C VAL A 372 -27.95 7.03 -15.11
N HIS A 373 -26.92 7.72 -15.58
CA HIS A 373 -25.56 7.22 -15.46
C HIS A 373 -24.85 7.81 -14.25
N ARG A 374 -23.84 7.09 -13.78
CA ARG A 374 -23.07 7.50 -12.60
C ARG A 374 -22.02 8.52 -12.97
N THR A 375 -21.80 9.48 -12.08
CA THR A 375 -20.63 10.36 -12.10
C THR A 375 -19.36 9.58 -11.74
N ASP A 376 -18.19 10.20 -11.85
CA ASP A 376 -16.93 9.62 -11.35
C ASP A 376 -17.03 9.22 -9.86
N THR A 377 -17.67 10.06 -9.04
CA THR A 377 -17.94 9.79 -7.62
C THR A 377 -18.83 8.56 -7.45
N GLY A 378 -19.89 8.43 -8.25
CA GLY A 378 -20.79 7.29 -8.21
C GLY A 378 -20.13 5.98 -8.66
N HIS A 379 -19.31 6.01 -9.71
CA HIS A 379 -18.52 4.85 -10.17
C HIS A 379 -17.53 4.40 -9.10
N ASN A 380 -16.85 5.34 -8.44
CA ASN A 380 -15.96 5.04 -7.32
C ASN A 380 -16.73 4.44 -6.13
N GLY A 381 -17.86 5.05 -5.74
CA GLY A 381 -18.72 4.57 -4.66
C GLY A 381 -19.22 3.14 -4.87
N TRP A 382 -19.59 2.78 -6.10
CA TRP A 382 -19.98 1.41 -6.44
C TRP A 382 -18.81 0.43 -6.38
N GLN A 383 -17.64 0.81 -6.91
CA GLN A 383 -16.45 -0.05 -6.86
C GLN A 383 -16.05 -0.38 -5.41
N MET A 384 -16.11 0.60 -4.52
CA MET A 384 -15.76 0.41 -3.10
C MET A 384 -16.71 -0.55 -2.38
N GLN A 385 -17.96 -0.63 -2.81
CA GLN A 385 -18.96 -1.54 -2.24
C GLN A 385 -18.90 -2.94 -2.89
N MET A 386 -18.65 -3.00 -4.21
CA MET A 386 -18.53 -4.26 -4.95
C MET A 386 -17.38 -5.13 -4.46
N GLY A 387 -16.21 -4.53 -4.16
CA GLY A 387 -15.02 -5.27 -3.74
C GLY A 387 -15.23 -6.19 -2.52
N PRO A 388 -15.58 -5.63 -1.35
CA PRO A 388 -15.90 -6.40 -0.14
C PRO A 388 -17.05 -7.39 -0.36
N ALA A 389 -18.11 -6.98 -1.05
CA ALA A 389 -19.26 -7.86 -1.29
C ALA A 389 -18.90 -9.09 -2.14
N ILE A 390 -18.06 -8.93 -3.15
CA ILE A 390 -17.53 -10.04 -3.97
C ILE A 390 -16.63 -10.95 -3.13
N ARG A 391 -15.74 -10.39 -2.31
CA ARG A 391 -14.90 -11.17 -1.39
C ARG A 391 -15.74 -12.03 -0.46
N SER A 392 -16.76 -11.42 0.16
CA SER A 392 -17.72 -12.10 1.03
C SER A 392 -18.46 -13.22 0.30
N ALA A 393 -19.00 -12.95 -0.89
CA ALA A 393 -19.71 -13.96 -1.69
C ALA A 393 -18.83 -15.18 -2.01
N LEU A 394 -17.55 -14.97 -2.30
CA LEU A 394 -16.59 -16.05 -2.59
C LEU A 394 -15.98 -16.69 -1.33
N GLY A 395 -16.34 -16.21 -0.14
CA GLY A 395 -15.75 -16.58 1.15
C GLY A 395 -14.24 -16.37 1.20
N ILE A 396 -13.76 -15.33 0.50
CA ILE A 396 -12.38 -14.88 0.57
C ILE A 396 -12.24 -14.16 1.92
N PRO A 397 -11.38 -14.65 2.85
CA PRO A 397 -11.31 -14.09 4.19
C PRO A 397 -11.00 -12.60 4.15
N GLU A 398 -11.86 -11.78 4.76
CA GLU A 398 -11.47 -10.43 5.16
C GLU A 398 -10.54 -10.52 6.37
N ALA A 399 -9.77 -9.47 6.64
CA ALA A 399 -9.09 -9.37 7.93
C ALA A 399 -10.14 -9.57 9.05
N PRO A 400 -9.91 -10.46 10.03
CA PRO A 400 -10.89 -10.69 11.08
C PRO A 400 -11.12 -9.40 11.89
N ALA A 401 -12.38 -9.06 12.14
CA ALA A 401 -12.71 -8.01 13.12
C ALA A 401 -12.09 -8.36 14.49
N ILE A 402 -11.77 -7.33 15.28
CA ILE A 402 -11.24 -7.53 16.63
C ILE A 402 -12.37 -8.03 17.53
N SER A 403 -12.10 -9.09 18.29
CA SER A 403 -13.01 -9.62 19.31
C SER A 403 -12.27 -9.80 20.63
N ILE A 404 -12.46 -8.85 21.54
CA ILE A 404 -11.81 -8.81 22.86
C ILE A 404 -12.88 -8.69 23.97
N PRO A 405 -12.59 -9.14 25.20
CA PRO A 405 -13.55 -9.08 26.30
C PRO A 405 -13.99 -7.64 26.62
N ALA A 406 -15.29 -7.40 26.78
CA ALA A 406 -15.82 -6.07 27.11
C ALA A 406 -15.70 -5.72 28.61
N THR A 407 -15.55 -6.71 29.48
CA THR A 407 -15.44 -6.49 30.93
C THR A 407 -14.22 -5.61 31.26
N ASN A 408 -14.45 -4.51 31.97
CA ASN A 408 -13.43 -3.52 32.36
C ASN A 408 -12.71 -2.82 31.19
N LEU A 409 -13.17 -3.01 29.94
CA LEU A 409 -12.68 -2.30 28.77
C LEU A 409 -13.07 -0.82 28.87
N LYS A 410 -12.07 0.07 28.73
CA LYS A 410 -12.26 1.52 28.80
C LYS A 410 -12.25 2.19 27.45
N ALA A 411 -11.30 1.86 26.57
CA ALA A 411 -11.24 2.45 25.24
C ALA A 411 -10.58 1.49 24.26
N VAL A 412 -10.99 1.59 22.99
CA VAL A 412 -10.36 0.89 21.87
C VAL A 412 -10.17 1.85 20.70
N TYR A 413 -8.94 2.04 20.26
CA TYR A 413 -8.61 2.86 19.10
C TYR A 413 -7.92 1.97 18.09
N SER A 414 -8.48 1.81 16.89
CA SER A 414 -7.94 0.85 15.95
C SER A 414 -8.20 1.16 14.48
N THR A 415 -7.30 0.74 13.60
CA THR A 415 -7.47 0.75 12.14
C THR A 415 -8.05 -0.57 11.60
N THR A 416 -8.33 -1.53 12.48
CA THR A 416 -9.22 -2.68 12.23
C THR A 416 -10.42 -2.59 13.15
N ARG A 417 -11.61 -2.88 12.64
CA ARG A 417 -12.88 -2.69 13.31
C ARG A 417 -13.02 -3.66 14.48
N LEU A 418 -13.36 -3.15 15.66
CA LEU A 418 -13.91 -3.95 16.74
C LEU A 418 -15.26 -4.51 16.30
N SER A 419 -15.48 -5.80 16.50
CA SER A 419 -16.65 -6.53 16.01
C SER A 419 -18.01 -5.90 16.37
N THR A 420 -18.08 -5.13 17.45
CA THR A 420 -19.28 -4.41 17.92
C THR A 420 -19.41 -2.99 17.39
N TRP A 421 -18.41 -2.46 16.67
CA TRP A 421 -18.36 -1.06 16.24
C TRP A 421 -19.00 -0.84 14.86
N THR A 422 -19.80 0.21 14.73
CA THR A 422 -20.50 0.59 13.48
C THR A 422 -20.20 2.01 13.01
N GLY A 423 -19.38 2.77 13.75
CA GLY A 423 -19.04 4.15 13.43
C GLY A 423 -17.81 4.30 12.53
N SER A 424 -17.38 5.55 12.36
CA SER A 424 -16.14 5.90 11.65
C SER A 424 -14.90 5.38 12.37
N CYS A 425 -13.79 5.23 11.63
CA CYS A 425 -12.50 4.80 12.16
C CYS A 425 -11.67 6.00 12.64
N ILE A 426 -11.45 6.98 11.77
CA ILE A 426 -10.62 8.16 12.01
C ILE A 426 -11.22 9.39 11.34
N ARG A 427 -10.84 10.58 11.81
CA ARG A 427 -11.01 11.84 11.07
C ARG A 427 -9.65 12.32 10.57
N VAL A 428 -9.54 12.47 9.26
CA VAL A 428 -8.32 12.97 8.61
C VAL A 428 -8.47 14.43 8.22
N GLN A 429 -7.35 15.16 8.17
CA GLN A 429 -7.24 16.48 7.56
C GLN A 429 -6.27 16.44 6.39
N ARG A 430 -6.71 17.02 5.26
CA ARG A 430 -5.89 17.19 4.06
C ARG A 430 -4.99 18.42 4.17
N ALA A 431 -3.71 18.26 3.87
CA ALA A 431 -2.72 19.32 4.06
C ALA A 431 -2.85 20.50 3.08
N SER A 432 -3.40 20.27 1.87
CA SER A 432 -3.49 21.30 0.83
C SER A 432 -4.47 22.42 1.14
N ASP A 433 -5.52 22.16 1.90
CA ASP A 433 -6.63 23.09 2.12
C ASP A 433 -7.30 22.96 3.51
N SER A 434 -6.75 22.14 4.40
CA SER A 434 -7.27 21.89 5.75
C SER A 434 -8.69 21.31 5.79
N ALA A 435 -9.21 20.79 4.67
CA ALA A 435 -10.47 20.08 4.66
C ALA A 435 -10.37 18.82 5.54
N GLN A 436 -11.45 18.48 6.26
CA GLN A 436 -11.53 17.28 7.09
C GLN A 436 -12.59 16.31 6.59
N MET A 437 -12.33 15.01 6.77
CA MET A 437 -13.27 13.95 6.40
C MET A 437 -13.19 12.79 7.41
N ASP A 438 -14.36 12.26 7.77
CA ASP A 438 -14.45 11.00 8.50
C ASP A 438 -14.25 9.82 7.55
N ILE A 439 -13.35 8.92 7.93
CA ILE A 439 -13.03 7.70 7.18
C ILE A 439 -13.56 6.51 7.98
N GLY A 440 -14.40 5.71 7.33
CA GLY A 440 -14.98 4.48 7.89
C GLY A 440 -14.11 3.25 7.68
N PHE A 441 -14.76 2.10 7.55
CA PHE A 441 -14.13 0.81 7.27
C PHE A 441 -14.58 0.27 5.92
N ALA A 442 -13.67 -0.35 5.17
CA ALA A 442 -13.96 -1.17 4.01
C ALA A 442 -13.81 -2.65 4.43
N GLY A 443 -14.93 -3.34 4.66
CA GLY A 443 -14.91 -4.59 5.42
C GLY A 443 -14.57 -4.33 6.89
N ASN A 444 -13.53 -4.98 7.42
CA ASN A 444 -13.06 -4.76 8.79
C ASN A 444 -11.83 -3.85 8.91
N ILE A 445 -11.25 -3.37 7.81
CA ILE A 445 -10.05 -2.50 7.87
C ILE A 445 -10.42 -1.07 7.49
N VAL A 446 -9.66 -0.09 7.97
CA VAL A 446 -9.87 1.33 7.65
C VAL A 446 -9.98 1.53 6.12
N ASP A 447 -10.96 2.33 5.70
CA ASP A 447 -11.20 2.61 4.28
C ASP A 447 -10.16 3.58 3.71
N LYS A 448 -8.99 3.01 3.45
CA LYS A 448 -7.85 3.72 2.87
C LYS A 448 -8.11 4.22 1.45
N ALA A 449 -9.03 3.60 0.69
CA ALA A 449 -9.34 4.03 -0.67
C ALA A 449 -10.11 5.36 -0.65
N THR A 450 -11.11 5.47 0.23
CA THR A 450 -11.80 6.75 0.49
C THR A 450 -10.81 7.80 0.99
N ALA A 451 -9.91 7.44 1.91
CA ALA A 451 -8.88 8.37 2.39
C ALA A 451 -7.94 8.85 1.27
N ASP A 452 -7.43 7.96 0.42
CA ASP A 452 -6.52 8.32 -0.68
C ASP A 452 -7.23 9.18 -1.75
N SER A 453 -8.50 8.87 -2.04
CA SER A 453 -9.34 9.69 -2.91
C SER A 453 -9.56 11.08 -2.32
N PHE A 454 -9.81 11.17 -1.01
CA PHE A 454 -9.93 12.44 -0.31
C PHE A 454 -8.60 13.20 -0.32
N ALA A 455 -7.48 12.51 -0.13
CA ALA A 455 -6.14 13.09 -0.14
C ALA A 455 -5.83 13.79 -1.47
N ALA A 456 -6.29 13.24 -2.60
CA ALA A 456 -6.11 13.78 -3.95
C ALA A 456 -4.62 14.13 -4.26
N GLY A 457 -3.70 13.31 -3.76
CA GLY A 457 -2.25 13.51 -3.88
C GLY A 457 -1.62 14.41 -2.80
N SER A 458 -2.41 15.01 -1.92
CA SER A 458 -1.93 15.73 -0.73
C SER A 458 -1.67 14.80 0.45
N ALA A 459 -0.91 15.25 1.45
CA ALA A 459 -0.69 14.49 2.68
C ALA A 459 -1.94 14.53 3.59
N LEU A 460 -2.20 13.43 4.29
CA LEU A 460 -3.24 13.35 5.33
C LEU A 460 -2.62 13.28 6.72
N THR A 461 -3.20 14.05 7.64
CA THR A 461 -2.92 14.00 9.07
C THR A 461 -4.15 13.58 9.85
N ILE A 462 -3.99 12.99 11.03
CA ILE A 462 -5.10 12.45 11.84
C ILE A 462 -5.48 13.48 12.89
N ALA A 463 -6.68 14.06 12.77
CA ALA A 463 -7.24 14.97 13.76
C ALA A 463 -7.89 14.24 14.93
N LYS A 464 -8.46 13.06 14.64
CA LYS A 464 -9.17 12.24 15.62
C LYS A 464 -9.09 10.75 15.29
N VAL A 465 -9.01 9.92 16.32
CA VAL A 465 -9.27 8.47 16.24
C VAL A 465 -10.48 8.14 17.11
N TYR A 466 -11.50 7.53 16.52
CA TYR A 466 -12.75 7.25 17.23
C TYR A 466 -12.59 6.10 18.22
N ASP A 467 -13.17 6.25 19.41
CA ASP A 467 -13.23 5.20 20.43
C ASP A 467 -14.27 4.14 20.08
N GLN A 468 -13.79 2.97 19.68
CA GLN A 468 -14.60 1.85 19.24
C GLN A 468 -15.23 1.06 20.39
N SER A 469 -14.84 1.33 21.64
CA SER A 469 -15.43 0.67 22.81
C SER A 469 -16.89 1.08 23.07
N GLY A 470 -17.32 2.22 22.50
CA GLY A 470 -18.62 2.82 22.74
C GLY A 470 -18.67 3.80 23.93
N ASN A 471 -17.54 4.05 24.61
CA ASN A 471 -17.49 4.97 25.75
C ASN A 471 -17.28 6.45 25.35
N GLY A 472 -17.09 6.74 24.06
CA GLY A 472 -16.98 8.11 23.55
C GLY A 472 -15.67 8.82 23.89
N LEU A 473 -14.61 8.07 24.19
CA LEU A 473 -13.32 8.59 24.62
C LEU A 473 -12.37 8.86 23.43
N ASP A 474 -12.84 9.49 22.36
CA ASP A 474 -12.05 9.69 21.12
C ASP A 474 -10.67 10.30 21.37
N LEU A 475 -9.62 9.78 20.72
CA LEU A 475 -8.31 10.44 20.72
C LEU A 475 -8.35 11.70 19.86
N VAL A 476 -7.79 12.81 20.34
CA VAL A 476 -7.81 14.09 19.63
C VAL A 476 -6.45 14.78 19.59
N GLN A 477 -6.23 15.54 18.51
CA GLN A 477 -5.14 16.49 18.38
C GLN A 477 -5.65 17.76 17.69
N ALA A 478 -5.83 18.82 18.48
CA ALA A 478 -6.37 20.07 17.97
C ALA A 478 -5.37 20.80 17.04
N THR A 479 -4.07 20.71 17.33
CA THR A 479 -3.05 21.46 16.60
C THR A 479 -2.58 20.71 15.36
N ASP A 480 -2.87 21.26 14.18
CA ASP A 480 -2.57 20.66 12.87
C ASP A 480 -1.12 20.18 12.73
N ALA A 481 -0.16 21.01 13.13
CA ALA A 481 1.26 20.70 13.06
C ALA A 481 1.63 19.48 13.91
N ASN A 482 0.89 19.21 14.98
CA ASN A 482 1.14 18.11 15.92
C ASN A 482 0.37 16.82 15.60
N ARG A 483 -0.42 16.79 14.52
CA ARG A 483 -1.21 15.61 14.14
C ARG A 483 -0.33 14.50 13.57
N PRO A 484 -0.56 13.23 13.99
CA PRO A 484 0.06 12.05 13.38
C PRO A 484 -0.27 11.92 11.90
N ILE A 485 0.49 11.09 11.19
CA ILE A 485 0.39 10.92 9.74
C ILE A 485 -0.50 9.71 9.40
N PHE A 486 -1.28 9.83 8.32
CA PHE A 486 -1.97 8.71 7.68
C PHE A 486 -1.50 8.58 6.23
N SER A 487 -0.44 7.80 6.00
CA SER A 487 0.27 7.77 4.71
C SER A 487 0.01 6.48 3.93
N PRO A 488 -0.21 6.53 2.61
CA PRO A 488 -0.23 5.35 1.75
C PRO A 488 1.12 4.65 1.65
N LEU A 489 2.19 5.33 2.06
CA LEU A 489 3.48 4.68 2.21
C LEU A 489 3.40 3.67 3.34
N ASN A 490 2.77 3.95 4.49
CA ASN A 490 2.83 3.07 5.65
C ASN A 490 1.73 2.01 5.64
N GLU A 491 2.06 0.73 5.45
CA GLU A 491 1.05 -0.34 5.50
C GLU A 491 1.64 -1.71 5.88
N TRP A 492 0.98 -2.40 6.81
CA TRP A 492 1.28 -3.77 7.20
C TRP A 492 0.17 -4.73 6.76
N ALA A 493 0.49 -5.77 5.96
CA ALA A 493 -0.50 -6.74 5.48
C ALA A 493 -1.78 -6.12 4.87
N GLY A 494 -1.63 -4.95 4.23
CA GLY A 494 -2.74 -4.18 3.64
C GLY A 494 -3.49 -3.25 4.61
N ILE A 495 -3.14 -3.23 5.90
CA ILE A 495 -3.69 -2.36 6.94
C ILE A 495 -2.79 -1.12 7.09
N ARG A 496 -3.39 0.08 7.12
CA ARG A 496 -2.65 1.34 7.31
C ARG A 496 -2.61 1.71 8.81
N PRO A 497 -1.45 2.06 9.39
CA PRO A 497 -1.35 2.45 10.80
C PRO A 497 -1.60 3.95 11.01
N ILE A 498 -1.67 4.32 12.28
CA ILE A 498 -1.47 5.67 12.80
C ILE A 498 0.04 5.84 13.01
N THR A 499 0.68 6.74 12.27
CA THR A 499 2.14 6.91 12.34
C THR A 499 2.53 8.12 13.17
N PHE A 500 3.33 7.89 14.21
CA PHE A 500 3.99 8.92 15.01
C PHE A 500 5.47 8.98 14.65
N ASP A 501 5.95 10.08 14.05
CA ASP A 501 7.29 10.21 13.44
C ASP A 501 8.09 11.39 14.04
N THR A 502 8.43 11.31 15.33
CA THR A 502 8.84 12.52 16.08
C THR A 502 10.35 12.71 16.27
N TRP A 503 11.19 11.99 15.52
CA TRP A 503 12.65 12.17 15.61
C TRP A 503 13.40 11.65 14.38
N PRO A 504 14.59 12.16 14.04
CA PRO A 504 14.89 13.55 13.69
C PRO A 504 14.12 14.02 12.42
N GLN A 505 13.12 13.25 11.98
CA GLN A 505 12.33 13.46 10.77
C GLN A 505 11.38 14.67 10.85
N SER A 506 10.91 15.06 12.04
CA SER A 506 10.09 16.25 12.23
C SER A 506 10.59 17.05 13.44
N ALA A 507 10.93 18.33 13.25
CA ALA A 507 11.13 19.26 14.36
C ALA A 507 9.84 19.44 15.21
N VAL A 508 8.70 18.93 14.73
CA VAL A 508 7.37 19.11 15.31
C VAL A 508 6.89 17.82 15.98
N ALA A 509 6.49 17.94 17.25
CA ALA A 509 5.99 16.82 18.03
C ALA A 509 4.68 16.27 17.46
N LYS A 510 4.56 14.95 17.25
CA LYS A 510 3.32 14.27 16.85
C LYS A 510 2.74 13.49 18.02
N TRP A 511 1.46 13.73 18.35
CA TRP A 511 0.80 13.03 19.46
C TRP A 511 -0.72 13.10 19.36
N LEU A 512 -1.38 12.22 20.12
CA LEU A 512 -2.83 12.14 20.32
C LEU A 512 -3.13 11.94 21.82
N ASP A 513 -4.10 12.68 22.34
CA ASP A 513 -4.51 12.57 23.75
C ASP A 513 -5.91 11.98 23.87
N THR A 514 -6.12 11.21 24.94
CA THR A 514 -7.46 10.86 25.40
C THR A 514 -8.10 12.08 26.08
N PRO A 515 -9.43 12.19 26.09
CA PRO A 515 -10.14 13.02 27.07
C PRO A 515 -9.95 12.44 28.48
N VAL A 516 -10.62 13.05 29.47
CA VAL A 516 -10.46 12.62 30.86
C VAL A 516 -10.91 11.17 31.06
N LEU A 517 -10.01 10.30 31.53
CA LEU A 517 -10.27 8.86 31.74
C LEU A 517 -10.79 8.58 33.15
N ALA A 518 -12.05 8.95 33.42
CA ALA A 518 -12.66 8.78 34.73
C ALA A 518 -12.60 7.31 35.24
N GLY A 519 -12.14 7.14 36.48
CA GLY A 519 -12.07 5.84 37.15
C GLY A 519 -10.88 4.96 36.77
N LEU A 520 -9.89 5.47 36.04
CA LEU A 520 -8.64 4.78 35.76
C LEU A 520 -7.63 5.02 36.90
N ASN A 521 -7.00 3.96 37.41
CA ASN A 521 -6.01 4.03 38.50
C ASN A 521 -4.64 3.56 38.01
N ARG A 522 -3.57 4.26 38.43
CA ARG A 522 -2.17 3.93 38.12
C ARG A 522 -1.73 2.52 38.54
N GLN A 523 -2.40 1.91 39.52
CA GLN A 523 -2.16 0.56 40.03
C GLN A 523 -3.08 -0.51 39.42
N ALA A 524 -4.00 -0.13 38.55
CA ALA A 524 -5.02 -1.03 37.99
C ALA A 524 -5.34 -0.64 36.55
N ILE A 525 -4.33 -0.76 35.69
CA ILE A 525 -4.44 -0.48 34.26
C ILE A 525 -3.70 -1.53 33.44
N SER A 526 -4.33 -1.97 32.36
CA SER A 526 -3.68 -2.78 31.32
C SER A 526 -3.85 -2.10 29.97
N VAL A 527 -2.75 -1.96 29.22
CA VAL A 527 -2.71 -1.33 27.90
C VAL A 527 -2.12 -2.33 26.92
N TYR A 528 -2.88 -2.64 25.88
CA TYR A 528 -2.50 -3.54 24.80
C TYR A 528 -2.33 -2.72 23.53
N MET A 529 -1.18 -2.84 22.87
CA MET A 529 -0.89 -2.11 21.64
C MET A 529 -0.43 -3.07 20.56
N MET A 530 -1.10 -3.06 19.41
CA MET A 530 -0.61 -3.68 18.19
C MET A 530 0.16 -2.62 17.42
N MET A 531 1.48 -2.77 17.30
CA MET A 531 2.34 -1.75 16.71
C MET A 531 3.59 -2.31 16.06
N VAL A 532 4.18 -1.53 15.17
CA VAL A 532 5.56 -1.67 14.72
C VAL A 532 6.34 -0.56 15.39
N ASP A 533 7.37 -0.92 16.13
CA ASP A 533 8.29 0.04 16.71
C ASP A 533 9.52 0.16 15.81
N HIS A 534 9.96 1.39 15.56
CA HIS A 534 11.05 1.66 14.63
C HIS A 534 12.40 1.83 15.35
N CYS A 535 12.43 1.70 16.69
CA CYS A 535 13.53 2.03 17.63
C CYS A 535 14.87 2.47 17.00
N PRO A 536 15.03 3.76 16.69
CA PRO A 536 16.32 4.39 16.90
C PRO A 536 16.60 4.31 18.39
N ASN A 537 17.82 3.97 18.79
CA ASN A 537 18.13 3.66 20.19
C ASN A 537 18.26 4.92 21.12
N GLN A 538 17.39 5.92 20.87
CA GLN A 538 16.94 6.98 21.77
C GLN A 538 15.60 6.61 22.43
N GLN A 539 15.15 7.39 23.43
CA GLN A 539 13.98 7.00 24.20
C GLN A 539 12.67 7.09 23.40
N ASN A 540 12.06 5.96 23.04
CA ASN A 540 10.79 5.86 22.32
C ASN A 540 9.61 5.64 23.29
N LEU A 541 8.65 6.54 23.31
CA LEU A 541 7.43 6.48 24.10
C LEU A 541 6.42 5.54 23.44
N ILE A 542 5.96 4.58 24.23
CA ILE A 542 4.87 3.68 23.85
C ILE A 542 3.54 4.32 24.29
N TRP A 543 3.45 4.72 25.56
CA TRP A 543 2.34 5.51 26.10
C TRP A 543 2.77 6.23 27.40
N GLU A 544 2.08 7.32 27.71
CA GLU A 544 2.17 7.98 29.02
C GLU A 544 0.77 8.26 29.59
N GLY A 545 0.63 8.15 30.91
CA GLY A 545 -0.56 8.57 31.65
C GLY A 545 -0.22 9.68 32.65
N PHE A 546 -1.04 10.72 32.72
CA PHE A 546 -0.81 11.93 33.53
C PHE A 546 -1.94 12.21 34.53
N SER A 547 -1.62 12.92 35.62
CA SER A 547 -2.49 13.06 36.81
C SER A 547 -3.10 14.45 37.06
N ASP A 548 -2.64 15.54 36.41
CA ASP A 548 -3.16 16.92 36.53
C ASP A 548 -2.55 17.88 35.48
N THR A 549 -2.95 19.17 35.49
CA THR A 549 -2.39 20.29 34.68
C THR A 549 -0.94 20.67 35.06
N GLY A 550 -0.24 19.80 35.80
CA GLY A 550 1.04 20.06 36.44
C GLY A 550 1.95 18.82 36.53
N PHE A 551 1.90 17.93 35.54
CA PHE A 551 3.04 17.31 34.84
C PHE A 551 4.24 16.69 35.61
N ALA A 552 4.20 16.49 36.93
CA ALA A 552 5.39 16.10 37.71
C ALA A 552 5.56 14.59 37.99
N THR A 553 4.60 13.71 37.68
CA THR A 553 4.71 12.26 38.03
C THR A 553 4.04 11.30 37.04
N SER A 554 4.26 11.38 35.72
CA SER A 554 3.55 10.46 34.79
C SER A 554 4.04 9.01 34.86
N ASN A 555 3.10 8.06 34.76
CA ASN A 555 3.42 6.67 34.40
C ASN A 555 3.80 6.69 32.93
N SER A 556 5.03 6.32 32.57
CA SER A 556 5.38 6.13 31.17
C SER A 556 6.02 4.77 30.92
N PHE A 557 5.65 4.19 29.79
CA PHE A 557 6.30 3.01 29.27
C PHE A 557 7.10 3.42 28.03
N LEU A 558 8.39 3.15 28.08
CA LEU A 558 9.39 3.67 27.17
C LEU A 558 10.26 2.52 26.65
N LEU A 559 10.90 2.75 25.54
CA LEU A 559 12.11 2.07 25.12
C LEU A 559 13.27 3.01 25.46
N GLY A 560 14.36 2.50 26.02
CA GLY A 560 15.46 3.25 26.61
C GLY A 560 16.61 3.52 25.66
N SER A 561 17.50 4.44 26.05
CA SER A 561 18.78 4.62 25.37
C SER A 561 19.59 3.32 25.50
N GLY A 562 20.08 2.81 24.39
CA GLY A 562 20.70 1.49 24.30
C GLY A 562 19.77 0.39 23.78
N GLY A 563 18.48 0.67 23.51
CA GLY A 563 17.50 -0.29 22.95
C GLY A 563 16.83 -1.21 23.98
N GLY A 564 16.92 -0.93 25.28
CA GLY A 564 16.30 -1.74 26.34
C GLY A 564 14.92 -1.25 26.78
N LEU A 565 14.05 -2.11 27.29
CA LEU A 565 12.71 -1.72 27.79
C LEU A 565 12.79 -0.89 29.06
N GLY A 566 12.16 0.28 29.10
CA GLY A 566 12.12 1.21 30.22
C GLY A 566 10.72 1.42 30.79
N ALA A 567 10.58 1.35 32.11
CA ALA A 567 9.35 1.75 32.80
C ALA A 567 9.69 2.92 33.74
N ASN A 568 8.97 4.05 33.63
CA ASN A 568 9.10 5.18 34.56
C ASN A 568 7.85 5.29 35.43
N PHE A 569 7.98 4.80 36.66
CA PHE A 569 6.93 4.78 37.69
C PHE A 569 7.53 5.24 39.03
N GLY A 570 8.39 6.28 39.00
CA GLY A 570 9.15 6.80 40.14
C GLY A 570 10.65 6.45 40.16
N SER A 571 11.09 5.48 39.34
CA SER A 571 12.49 5.18 39.04
C SER A 571 12.57 4.48 37.66
N LEU A 572 13.65 4.72 36.89
CA LEU A 572 13.85 4.10 35.56
C LEU A 572 14.41 2.69 35.71
N ILE A 573 13.67 1.68 35.26
CA ILE A 573 14.12 0.27 35.25
C ILE A 573 14.31 -0.17 33.80
N PHE A 574 15.53 -0.53 33.42
CA PHE A 574 15.85 -1.04 32.08
C PHE A 574 16.02 -2.56 32.05
N ASN A 575 15.56 -3.20 30.97
CA ASN A 575 15.78 -4.62 30.68
C ASN A 575 16.46 -4.79 29.31
N THR A 576 17.24 -5.85 29.10
CA THR A 576 18.03 -6.16 27.88
C THR A 576 17.20 -6.61 26.67
N TYR A 577 15.90 -6.32 26.64
CA TYR A 577 15.06 -6.71 25.50
C TYR A 577 15.01 -5.60 24.45
N PHE A 578 15.34 -5.99 23.22
CA PHE A 578 15.24 -5.17 22.03
C PHE A 578 13.91 -5.46 21.34
N PRO A 579 13.02 -4.47 21.17
CA PRO A 579 11.82 -4.66 20.36
C PRO A 579 12.20 -4.96 18.92
N ARG A 580 11.38 -5.78 18.27
CA ARG A 580 11.54 -6.06 16.84
C ARG A 580 10.98 -4.89 16.04
N SER A 581 11.61 -4.59 14.92
CA SER A 581 11.09 -3.61 13.96
C SER A 581 10.06 -4.27 13.02
N HIS A 582 9.06 -4.90 13.63
CA HIS A 582 8.01 -5.65 12.98
C HIS A 582 6.70 -5.52 13.77
N LEU A 583 5.57 -5.86 13.13
CA LEU A 583 4.28 -5.87 13.80
C LEU A 583 4.31 -6.86 14.97
N GLN A 584 4.04 -6.35 16.17
CA GLN A 584 4.07 -7.07 17.43
C GLN A 584 2.97 -6.56 18.36
N THR A 585 2.56 -7.42 19.30
CA THR A 585 1.73 -6.99 20.42
C THR A 585 2.62 -6.62 21.59
N ILE A 586 2.49 -5.38 22.06
CA ILE A 586 3.12 -4.86 23.26
C ILE A 586 2.03 -4.69 24.32
N THR A 587 2.16 -5.42 25.41
CA THR A 587 1.23 -5.37 26.54
C THR A 587 1.94 -4.78 27.74
N THR A 588 1.24 -3.91 28.48
CA THR A 588 1.70 -3.39 29.77
C THR A 588 0.57 -3.55 30.79
N VAL A 589 0.89 -4.06 31.96
CA VAL A 589 -0.03 -4.26 33.09
C VAL A 589 0.59 -3.63 34.32
N CYS A 590 -0.07 -2.63 34.87
CA CYS A 590 0.37 -1.94 36.08
C CYS A 590 -0.47 -2.41 37.26
N GLY A 591 0.18 -3.06 38.23
CA GLY A 591 -0.37 -3.45 39.52
C GLY A 591 0.06 -2.51 40.65
N GLY A 592 -0.34 -2.80 41.89
CA GLY A 592 0.03 -1.97 43.06
C GLY A 592 1.52 -1.96 43.40
N SER A 593 2.24 -3.03 43.08
CA SER A 593 3.64 -3.25 43.48
C SER A 593 4.53 -3.76 42.33
N ASN A 594 4.01 -3.88 41.11
CA ASN A 594 4.78 -4.29 39.96
C ASN A 594 4.19 -3.74 38.67
N VAL A 595 5.04 -3.63 37.65
CA VAL A 595 4.62 -3.49 36.25
C VAL A 595 5.04 -4.75 35.53
N ARG A 596 4.15 -5.33 34.74
CA ARG A 596 4.44 -6.48 33.88
C ARG A 596 4.29 -6.03 32.44
N ALA A 597 5.26 -6.33 31.60
CA ALA A 597 5.15 -6.08 30.17
C ALA A 597 5.32 -7.38 29.40
N ARG A 598 4.57 -7.56 28.31
CA ARG A 598 4.70 -8.71 27.43
C ARG A 598 4.99 -8.24 26.01
N PHE A 599 5.89 -8.95 25.35
CA PHE A 599 6.25 -8.73 23.96
C PHE A 599 6.11 -10.06 23.25
N ASP A 600 5.16 -10.13 22.32
CA ASP A 600 4.85 -11.32 21.54
C ASP A 600 4.82 -12.62 22.37
N GLY A 601 4.10 -12.55 23.49
CA GLY A 601 3.86 -13.69 24.37
C GLY A 601 4.89 -13.91 25.48
N VAL A 602 5.99 -13.15 25.52
CA VAL A 602 7.02 -13.27 26.58
C VAL A 602 6.82 -12.19 27.64
N GLU A 603 6.51 -12.59 28.87
CA GLU A 603 6.32 -11.67 30.01
C GLU A 603 7.63 -11.31 30.70
N ARG A 604 7.74 -10.04 31.10
CA ARG A 604 8.80 -9.52 31.97
C ARG A 604 8.16 -8.72 33.09
N THR A 605 8.65 -8.93 34.31
CA THR A 605 8.19 -8.21 35.50
C THR A 605 9.23 -7.20 35.94
N PHE A 606 8.79 -5.97 36.15
CA PHE A 606 9.56 -4.87 36.71
C PHE A 606 9.10 -4.68 38.16
N ALA A 607 9.99 -5.02 39.10
CA ALA A 607 9.73 -4.78 40.52
C ALA A 607 9.92 -3.29 40.82
N THR A 608 8.81 -2.60 41.06
CA THR A 608 8.79 -1.22 41.53
C THR A 608 8.54 -1.24 43.04
N GLY A 609 8.94 -0.22 43.77
CA GLY A 609 8.37 0.02 45.10
C GLY A 609 6.84 0.24 45.02
N ALA A 610 6.23 0.71 46.10
CA ALA A 610 4.81 1.07 46.10
C ALA A 610 4.53 2.13 44.99
N ILE A 611 3.71 1.76 44.00
CA ILE A 611 3.26 2.69 42.94
C ILE A 611 2.16 3.57 43.55
N SER A 612 2.05 4.84 43.18
CA SER A 612 0.95 5.70 43.66
C SER A 612 -0.41 5.19 43.18
N SER A 613 -1.44 5.22 44.03
CA SER A 613 -2.84 4.88 43.69
C SER A 613 -3.61 6.06 43.07
N SER A 614 -2.94 7.16 42.71
CA SER A 614 -3.59 8.33 42.11
C SER A 614 -4.33 7.98 40.81
N ALA A 615 -5.39 8.74 40.53
CA ALA A 615 -6.13 8.62 39.28
C ALA A 615 -5.27 9.03 38.07
N ILE A 616 -5.49 8.37 36.94
CA ILE A 616 -5.00 8.84 35.64
C ILE A 616 -6.07 9.76 35.07
N GLN A 617 -5.73 11.04 34.88
CA GLN A 617 -6.63 12.02 34.28
C GLN A 617 -6.67 11.87 32.77
N GLY A 618 -5.58 11.50 32.11
CA GLY A 618 -5.57 11.25 30.67
C GLY A 618 -4.33 10.47 30.24
N MET A 619 -4.34 10.03 28.99
CA MET A 619 -3.23 9.32 28.37
C MET A 619 -2.84 9.97 27.05
N ARG A 620 -1.55 9.89 26.73
CA ARG A 620 -0.98 10.34 25.46
C ARG A 620 -0.29 9.19 24.73
N PHE A 621 -0.45 9.21 23.42
CA PHE A 621 0.27 8.38 22.46
C PHE A 621 1.06 9.29 21.50
N GLY A 622 2.29 8.91 21.16
CA GLY A 622 3.21 9.76 20.40
C GLY A 622 4.25 10.43 21.29
N LYS A 623 4.77 11.59 20.89
CA LYS A 623 5.80 12.31 21.66
C LYS A 623 5.27 12.79 23.01
N SER A 624 6.09 12.64 24.05
CA SER A 624 5.72 13.02 25.42
C SER A 624 5.39 14.51 25.56
N SER A 625 4.41 14.79 26.43
CA SER A 625 4.06 16.13 26.91
C SER A 625 5.08 16.73 27.89
N LEU A 626 5.91 15.89 28.52
CA LEU A 626 6.68 16.23 29.72
C LEU A 626 8.17 16.39 29.47
N ASN A 627 8.72 15.51 28.65
CA ASN A 627 10.15 15.43 28.43
C ASN A 627 10.44 15.46 26.94
N ASN A 628 11.14 16.52 26.52
CA ASN A 628 11.60 16.68 25.14
C ASN A 628 12.54 15.55 24.67
N GLN A 629 13.00 14.69 25.58
CA GLN A 629 13.81 13.50 25.29
C GLN A 629 12.97 12.27 24.88
N TYR A 630 11.70 12.17 25.28
CA TYR A 630 10.84 11.02 24.98
C TYR A 630 10.13 11.23 23.65
N ASN A 631 10.78 10.79 22.58
CA ASN A 631 10.24 10.79 21.23
C ASN A 631 9.33 9.57 21.03
N SER A 632 8.70 9.46 19.88
CA SER A 632 7.93 8.30 19.43
C SER A 632 8.14 8.14 17.93
N GLN A 633 8.61 6.96 17.55
CA GLN A 633 8.73 6.49 16.18
C GLN A 633 8.04 5.14 16.06
N ASN A 634 6.71 5.18 15.95
CA ASN A 634 5.88 3.99 16.00
C ASN A 634 4.75 4.07 14.98
N ASP A 635 4.46 2.93 14.38
CA ASP A 635 3.23 2.69 13.64
C ASP A 635 2.26 1.91 14.51
N VAL A 636 1.15 2.52 14.88
CA VAL A 636 0.16 1.95 15.79
C VAL A 636 -1.09 1.53 15.03
N PHE A 637 -1.52 0.28 15.22
CA PHE A 637 -2.68 -0.32 14.56
C PHE A 637 -3.86 -0.49 15.50
N CYS A 638 -3.59 -0.77 16.77
CA CYS A 638 -4.60 -0.92 17.80
C CYS A 638 -4.05 -0.48 19.15
N ILE A 639 -4.89 0.17 19.95
CA ILE A 639 -4.70 0.45 21.36
C ILE A 639 -5.97 -0.02 22.07
N ALA A 640 -5.86 -0.90 23.05
CA ALA A 640 -6.96 -1.27 23.93
C ALA A 640 -6.56 -1.03 25.40
N ILE A 641 -7.43 -0.35 26.15
CA ILE A 641 -7.18 0.05 27.53
C ILE A 641 -8.21 -0.61 28.44
N TYR A 642 -7.75 -1.29 29.49
CA TYR A 642 -8.58 -1.89 30.53
C TYR A 642 -8.32 -1.22 31.89
N ALA A 643 -9.39 -0.92 32.64
CA ALA A 643 -9.32 -0.37 34.00
C ALA A 643 -9.12 -1.45 35.07
N GLN A 644 -8.18 -2.36 34.81
CA GLN A 644 -7.77 -3.36 35.78
C GLN A 644 -6.33 -3.81 35.48
N ALA A 645 -5.66 -4.36 36.48
CA ALA A 645 -4.43 -5.11 36.26
C ALA A 645 -4.77 -6.53 35.83
N ASP A 646 -4.69 -6.82 34.54
CA ASP A 646 -5.11 -8.09 33.96
C ASP A 646 -4.20 -9.25 34.41
N ALA A 647 -4.81 -10.38 34.79
CA ALA A 647 -4.08 -11.59 35.07
C ALA A 647 -3.44 -12.16 33.79
N ALA A 648 -2.39 -12.97 33.92
CA ALA A 648 -1.65 -13.51 32.76
C ALA A 648 -2.55 -14.25 31.74
N ALA A 649 -3.58 -14.96 32.21
CA ALA A 649 -4.54 -15.64 31.34
C ALA A 649 -5.43 -14.66 30.54
N ALA A 650 -5.85 -13.54 31.16
CA ALA A 650 -6.63 -12.52 30.48
C ALA A 650 -5.79 -11.77 29.42
N ASN A 651 -4.52 -11.48 29.73
CA ASN A 651 -3.58 -10.90 28.77
C ASN A 651 -3.51 -11.73 27.49
N LEU A 652 -3.37 -13.05 27.63
CA LEU A 652 -3.23 -13.96 26.49
C LEU A 652 -4.48 -13.98 25.59
N VAL A 653 -5.67 -13.86 26.18
CA VAL A 653 -6.92 -13.79 25.40
C VAL A 653 -6.94 -12.55 24.50
N VAL A 654 -6.59 -11.38 25.05
CA VAL A 654 -6.55 -10.12 24.29
C VAL A 654 -5.43 -10.15 23.25
N GLU A 655 -4.22 -10.58 23.62
CA GLU A 655 -3.08 -10.72 22.70
C GLU A 655 -3.41 -11.64 21.53
N ASN A 656 -4.02 -12.80 21.78
CA ASN A 656 -4.39 -13.76 20.73
C ASN A 656 -5.45 -13.18 19.79
N ALA A 657 -6.43 -12.45 20.32
CA ALA A 657 -7.43 -11.79 19.50
C ALA A 657 -6.83 -10.72 18.59
N LEU A 658 -5.94 -9.87 19.12
CA LEU A 658 -5.22 -8.87 18.33
C LEU A 658 -4.34 -9.55 17.27
N ASN A 659 -3.57 -10.56 17.63
CA ASN A 659 -2.74 -11.30 16.67
C ASN A 659 -3.58 -11.97 15.58
N ALA A 660 -4.75 -12.53 15.90
CA ALA A 660 -5.64 -13.11 14.90
C ALA A 660 -6.16 -12.07 13.88
N SER A 661 -6.47 -10.85 14.33
CA SER A 661 -7.01 -9.78 13.48
C SER A 661 -5.96 -9.09 12.61
N PHE A 662 -4.76 -8.84 13.16
CA PHE A 662 -3.71 -8.08 12.46
C PHE A 662 -2.62 -8.96 11.83
N ASN A 663 -2.56 -10.22 12.23
CA ASN A 663 -1.58 -11.19 11.77
C ASN A 663 -2.25 -12.53 11.38
N PRO A 664 -3.31 -12.53 10.54
CA PRO A 664 -4.12 -13.72 10.26
C PRO A 664 -3.31 -14.85 9.60
N ASP A 665 -2.26 -14.51 8.84
CA ASP A 665 -1.34 -15.49 8.26
C ASP A 665 -0.41 -16.16 9.29
N ARG A 666 -0.47 -15.75 10.57
CA ARG A 666 0.37 -16.26 11.67
C ARG A 666 -0.39 -16.61 12.94
N ALA A 667 -1.71 -16.77 12.87
CA ALA A 667 -2.48 -17.35 13.96
C ALA A 667 -1.94 -18.77 14.25
N GLY A 668 -0.98 -18.87 15.18
CA GLY A 668 -0.29 -20.11 15.55
C GLY A 668 1.15 -20.32 15.04
N ASN A 669 1.78 -19.37 14.31
CA ASN A 669 3.17 -19.51 13.86
C ASN A 669 4.05 -18.32 14.29
N THR A 670 4.75 -18.48 15.42
CA THR A 670 5.78 -17.55 15.92
C THR A 670 7.18 -17.87 15.40
N THR A 671 7.34 -18.90 14.57
CA THR A 671 8.65 -19.36 14.10
C THR A 671 9.08 -18.64 12.83
N TRP A 672 9.94 -17.64 13.05
CA TRP A 672 10.73 -16.99 12.01
C TRP A 672 11.88 -17.89 11.59
N THR A 673 12.04 -18.07 10.28
CA THR A 673 13.10 -18.90 9.68
C THR A 673 14.44 -18.17 9.61
N TYR A 674 14.40 -16.85 9.40
CA TYR A 674 15.57 -16.01 9.17
C TYR A 674 15.56 -14.82 10.14
N ARG A 675 16.75 -14.28 10.44
CA ARG A 675 16.89 -13.07 11.25
C ARG A 675 17.86 -12.10 10.60
N LEU A 676 17.52 -10.81 10.60
CA LEU A 676 18.39 -9.70 10.24
C LEU A 676 18.55 -8.76 11.44
N VAL A 677 19.79 -8.46 11.79
CA VAL A 677 20.16 -7.53 12.85
C VAL A 677 20.98 -6.41 12.24
N GLU A 678 20.53 -5.17 12.37
CA GLU A 678 21.24 -4.00 11.86
C GLU A 678 21.84 -3.19 12.99
N ASP A 679 23.15 -3.23 13.14
CA ASP A 679 23.87 -2.23 13.95
C ASP A 679 24.17 -1.03 13.07
N GLY A 680 24.01 0.19 13.59
CA GLY A 680 24.03 1.33 12.68
C GLY A 680 24.01 2.71 13.30
N ASN A 681 24.29 3.71 12.45
CA ASN A 681 24.22 5.11 12.80
C ASN A 681 22.81 5.69 12.49
N SER A 682 22.69 7.02 12.40
CA SER A 682 21.44 7.69 11.99
C SER A 682 20.96 7.30 10.59
N LEU A 683 21.84 6.90 9.67
CA LEU A 683 21.43 6.41 8.36
C LEU A 683 20.70 5.07 8.50
N MET A 684 21.25 4.14 9.28
CA MET A 684 20.56 2.86 9.55
C MET A 684 19.26 3.05 10.33
N SER A 685 19.24 4.01 11.26
CA SER A 685 18.04 4.36 12.01
C SER A 685 16.97 5.03 11.13
N GLY A 686 17.26 5.35 9.86
CA GLY A 686 16.25 5.91 8.97
C GLY A 686 16.01 7.40 9.08
N VAL A 687 16.93 8.15 9.69
CA VAL A 687 16.76 9.59 9.85
C VAL A 687 16.54 10.25 8.48
N GLY A 688 15.47 11.04 8.35
CA GLY A 688 15.10 11.74 7.11
C GLY A 688 14.10 11.03 6.20
N ALA A 689 13.77 9.77 6.50
CA ALA A 689 12.68 9.08 5.83
C ALA A 689 11.33 9.73 6.20
N ALA A 690 10.47 10.05 5.24
CA ALA A 690 9.12 10.62 5.50
C ALA A 690 8.13 9.57 6.06
N SER A 691 8.60 8.33 6.21
CA SER A 691 7.84 7.21 6.69
C SER A 691 8.79 6.32 7.47
N LEU A 692 8.41 5.93 8.69
CA LEU A 692 9.20 5.02 9.54
C LEU A 692 9.52 3.72 8.81
N GLN A 693 8.62 3.31 7.93
CA GLN A 693 8.76 2.11 7.17
C GLN A 693 9.79 2.23 6.03
N SER A 694 10.22 3.41 5.59
CA SER A 694 11.15 3.59 4.45
C SER A 694 12.65 3.57 4.78
N ALA A 695 12.97 3.54 6.07
CA ALA A 695 14.31 3.60 6.67
C ALA A 695 15.16 2.31 6.62
N GLY A 696 14.63 1.25 6.01
CA GLY A 696 15.23 -0.10 5.99
C GLY A 696 14.18 -1.21 5.83
N TRP A 697 12.91 -0.92 6.15
CA TRP A 697 11.85 -1.94 6.20
C TRP A 697 11.01 -2.08 4.90
N GLN A 698 10.74 -0.99 4.16
CA GLN A 698 9.97 -0.98 2.90
C GLN A 698 10.81 -1.24 1.67
N GLY A 699 12.11 -0.99 1.75
CA GLY A 699 13.05 -1.24 0.65
C GLY A 699 13.17 -2.71 0.28
N GLY A 700 12.59 -3.65 1.03
CA GLY A 700 12.58 -4.98 0.45
C GLY A 700 11.96 -6.19 1.09
N PHE A 701 11.95 -6.35 2.41
CA PHE A 701 11.49 -7.63 2.94
C PHE A 701 9.96 -7.74 2.86
N GLY A 702 9.25 -6.63 2.64
CA GLY A 702 7.80 -6.50 2.79
C GLY A 702 6.87 -6.90 1.63
N ARG A 703 7.25 -6.86 0.33
CA ARG A 703 6.26 -7.02 -0.77
C ARG A 703 6.84 -7.51 -2.11
N GLY A 704 7.40 -8.72 -2.19
CA GLY A 704 7.92 -9.29 -3.45
C GLY A 704 7.49 -10.75 -3.74
N PRO A 705 7.45 -11.20 -5.02
CA PRO A 705 7.09 -12.58 -5.40
C PRO A 705 8.12 -13.66 -5.02
N GLN A 706 9.27 -13.29 -4.44
CA GLN A 706 10.42 -14.17 -4.19
C GLN A 706 10.94 -14.12 -2.74
N GLY A 707 10.24 -13.46 -1.81
CA GLY A 707 10.59 -13.47 -0.40
C GLY A 707 9.33 -13.60 0.42
N ASP A 708 9.12 -14.76 1.05
CA ASP A 708 8.07 -14.87 2.06
C ASP A 708 8.49 -14.01 3.26
N VAL A 709 8.01 -12.77 3.27
CA VAL A 709 8.11 -11.76 4.34
C VAL A 709 7.83 -12.36 5.72
N ARG A 710 7.01 -13.42 5.74
CA ARG A 710 6.59 -14.15 6.93
C ARG A 710 7.74 -14.90 7.60
N ALA A 711 8.88 -15.06 6.93
CA ALA A 711 10.04 -15.80 7.42
C ALA A 711 11.12 -14.96 8.11
N TRP A 712 11.13 -13.62 7.99
CA TRP A 712 12.24 -12.76 8.45
C TRP A 712 11.94 -11.97 9.73
N GLU A 713 12.68 -12.27 10.80
CA GLU A 713 12.72 -11.48 12.03
C GLU A 713 13.74 -10.34 11.91
N TYR A 714 13.39 -9.13 12.35
CA TYR A 714 14.19 -7.95 12.07
C TYR A 714 14.39 -7.05 13.30
N TYR A 715 15.63 -6.59 13.48
CA TYR A 715 16.04 -5.67 14.53
C TYR A 715 16.79 -4.49 13.89
N ASN A 716 16.20 -3.29 13.91
CA ASN A 716 16.93 -2.04 13.64
C ASN A 716 17.53 -1.53 14.95
N MET A 717 18.86 -1.43 15.03
CA MET A 717 19.57 -0.95 16.23
C MET A 717 20.25 0.40 16.01
N GLY A 718 19.86 1.13 14.96
CA GLY A 718 20.46 2.39 14.55
C GLY A 718 20.47 3.46 15.65
N LEU A 719 21.57 4.20 15.73
CA LEU A 719 21.79 5.28 16.68
C LEU A 719 22.35 6.53 16.02
N ALA A 720 21.65 7.67 16.13
CA ALA A 720 22.26 8.92 15.67
C ALA A 720 23.54 9.24 16.45
N GLY A 721 24.55 9.66 15.70
CA GLY A 721 25.87 9.97 16.22
C GLY A 721 26.73 8.76 16.57
N GLN A 722 26.23 7.52 16.47
CA GLN A 722 27.05 6.34 16.78
C GLN A 722 28.22 6.21 15.81
N THR A 723 29.42 6.03 16.36
CA THR A 723 30.65 5.77 15.64
C THR A 723 30.90 4.26 15.55
N LEU A 724 31.64 3.81 14.52
CA LEU A 724 32.08 2.42 14.38
C LEU A 724 32.88 1.97 15.61
N ALA A 725 33.76 2.82 16.14
CA ALA A 725 34.53 2.50 17.35
C ALA A 725 33.62 2.25 18.57
N THR A 726 32.55 3.04 18.73
CA THR A 726 31.57 2.88 19.81
C THR A 726 30.71 1.63 19.60
N ALA A 727 30.28 1.37 18.36
CA ALA A 727 29.55 0.16 18.00
C ALA A 727 30.37 -1.11 18.28
N TYR A 728 31.64 -1.12 17.87
CA TYR A 728 32.55 -2.21 18.19
C TYR A 728 32.70 -2.42 19.70
N THR A 729 32.89 -1.34 20.47
CA THR A 729 32.98 -1.43 21.94
C THR A 729 31.73 -2.07 22.57
N ASN A 730 30.55 -1.73 22.04
CA ASN A 730 29.26 -2.19 22.56
C ASN A 730 28.69 -3.44 21.85
N ARG A 731 29.44 -4.05 20.93
CA ARG A 731 28.97 -5.11 20.02
C ARG A 731 28.30 -6.30 20.70
N ALA A 732 28.65 -6.60 21.96
CA ALA A 732 28.05 -7.71 22.71
C ALA A 732 26.51 -7.65 22.74
N ARG A 733 25.93 -6.45 22.78
CA ARG A 733 24.47 -6.26 22.76
C ARG A 733 23.81 -6.70 21.44
N VAL A 734 24.54 -6.55 20.33
CA VAL A 734 24.09 -6.89 18.96
C VAL A 734 24.34 -8.37 18.70
N LEU A 735 25.55 -8.84 19.03
CA LEU A 735 25.95 -10.23 18.84
C LEU A 735 25.11 -11.20 19.69
N GLY A 736 24.61 -10.75 20.84
CA GLY A 736 23.68 -11.49 21.68
C GLY A 736 22.30 -11.77 21.03
N LEU A 737 21.99 -11.13 19.89
CA LEU A 737 20.78 -11.42 19.10
C LEU A 737 20.97 -12.58 18.11
N PHE A 738 22.12 -13.25 18.08
CA PHE A 738 22.25 -14.52 17.35
C PHE A 738 21.28 -15.57 17.90
N ASP A 739 20.64 -16.33 17.00
CA ASP A 739 19.72 -17.40 17.37
C ASP A 739 19.94 -18.62 16.48
N ALA A 740 20.50 -19.68 17.06
CA ALA A 740 20.81 -20.93 16.36
C ALA A 740 19.57 -21.66 15.84
N THR A 741 18.36 -21.30 16.27
CA THR A 741 17.13 -21.87 15.72
C THR A 741 16.77 -21.29 14.34
N LYS A 742 17.43 -20.20 13.93
CA LYS A 742 17.23 -19.60 12.61
C LYS A 742 18.09 -20.31 11.57
N SER A 743 17.49 -20.63 10.43
CA SER A 743 18.20 -21.18 9.27
C SER A 743 19.20 -20.18 8.66
N LYS A 744 18.99 -18.87 8.89
CA LYS A 744 19.92 -17.81 8.49
C LYS A 744 19.91 -16.68 9.53
N ASN A 745 21.10 -16.32 10.03
CA ASN A 745 21.32 -15.13 10.84
C ASN A 745 22.18 -14.16 10.03
N VAL A 746 21.62 -12.98 9.72
CA VAL A 746 22.28 -11.91 8.98
C VAL A 746 22.55 -10.76 9.94
N ILE A 747 23.75 -10.19 9.85
CA ILE A 747 24.11 -8.95 10.56
C ILE A 747 24.60 -7.91 9.56
N HIS A 748 24.11 -6.68 9.71
CA HIS A 748 24.69 -5.50 9.08
C HIS A 748 25.54 -4.75 10.11
N ILE A 749 26.83 -4.59 9.80
CA ILE A 749 27.77 -3.79 10.57
C ILE A 749 27.80 -2.35 10.05
N ILE A 750 27.71 -1.41 10.98
CA ILE A 750 27.78 0.04 10.78
C ILE A 750 29.02 0.52 10.01
N ASP A 751 28.85 1.57 9.20
CA ASP A 751 29.95 2.28 8.54
C ASP A 751 30.53 3.43 9.42
N PRO A 752 31.80 3.84 9.25
CA PRO A 752 32.47 4.81 10.12
C PRO A 752 32.18 6.29 9.78
N THR A 753 31.07 6.60 9.11
CA THR A 753 30.80 7.97 8.65
C THR A 753 30.80 9.02 9.77
N ASN A 754 30.40 8.65 11.00
CA ASN A 754 30.43 9.56 12.14
C ASN A 754 31.85 9.71 12.72
N ASP A 755 32.67 8.65 12.69
CA ASP A 755 34.09 8.70 13.06
C ASP A 755 34.82 9.70 12.15
N ILE A 756 34.61 9.59 10.84
CA ILE A 756 35.19 10.49 9.83
C ILE A 756 34.63 11.92 9.98
N GLY A 757 33.35 12.04 10.33
CA GLY A 757 32.62 13.31 10.45
C GLY A 757 33.10 14.25 11.55
N VAL A 758 33.76 13.73 12.59
CA VAL A 758 34.18 14.53 13.76
C VAL A 758 35.68 14.86 13.77
N ILE A 759 36.48 14.27 12.87
CA ILE A 759 37.94 14.43 12.83
C ILE A 759 38.37 15.46 11.79
N THR A 760 39.49 16.15 12.04
CA THR A 760 40.16 17.02 11.06
C THR A 760 41.47 16.38 10.63
N TYR A 761 41.61 16.16 9.33
CA TYR A 761 42.84 15.62 8.74
C TYR A 761 43.69 16.75 8.19
N THR A 762 45.00 16.60 8.31
CA THR A 762 45.99 17.61 7.88
C THR A 762 46.59 17.33 6.51
N SER A 763 46.48 16.09 6.01
CA SER A 763 46.93 15.65 4.69
C SER A 763 46.20 14.39 4.23
N THR A 764 46.31 14.05 2.95
CA THR A 764 45.83 12.76 2.42
C THR A 764 46.51 11.58 3.12
N ALA A 765 47.81 11.67 3.44
CA ALA A 765 48.53 10.61 4.16
C ALA A 765 47.99 10.44 5.58
N ASP A 766 47.70 11.54 6.29
CA ASP A 766 47.06 11.54 7.60
C ASP A 766 45.67 10.88 7.55
N ALA A 767 44.85 11.22 6.54
CA ALA A 767 43.52 10.65 6.32
C ALA A 767 43.54 9.14 6.00
N GLN A 768 44.53 8.68 5.23
CA GLN A 768 44.60 7.28 4.77
C GLN A 768 45.24 6.36 5.81
N THR A 769 46.36 6.76 6.41
CA THR A 769 47.17 5.87 7.27
C THR A 769 47.70 6.55 8.54
N GLY A 770 48.00 7.85 8.52
CA GLY A 770 48.75 8.52 9.59
C GLY A 770 47.96 8.82 10.87
N ASN A 771 46.64 9.05 10.77
CA ASN A 771 45.81 9.41 11.93
C ASN A 771 45.35 8.19 12.74
N ALA A 772 45.09 8.36 14.04
CA ALA A 772 44.46 7.31 14.87
C ALA A 772 43.07 6.88 14.35
N ILE A 773 42.34 7.79 13.72
CA ILE A 773 41.04 7.56 13.07
C ILE A 773 41.20 7.56 11.54
N SER A 774 42.39 7.23 11.02
CA SER A 774 42.61 7.07 9.59
C SER A 774 41.76 5.92 9.02
N ALA A 775 41.53 5.94 7.72
CA ALA A 775 40.80 4.89 7.02
C ALA A 775 41.37 3.48 7.29
N GLN A 776 42.71 3.33 7.27
CA GLN A 776 43.35 2.06 7.57
C GLN A 776 43.15 1.62 9.04
N ASN A 777 43.23 2.55 9.99
CA ASN A 777 43.04 2.24 11.41
C ASN A 777 41.58 1.94 11.75
N LEU A 778 40.62 2.63 11.14
CA LEU A 778 39.20 2.32 11.27
C LEU A 778 38.88 0.89 10.80
N TYR A 779 39.43 0.53 9.64
CA TYR A 779 39.25 -0.79 9.06
C TYR A 779 39.90 -1.90 9.90
N ASN A 780 41.17 -1.73 10.29
CA ASN A 780 41.95 -2.76 10.99
C ASN A 780 41.61 -2.91 12.48
N ASN A 781 41.30 -1.80 13.17
CA ASN A 781 41.15 -1.83 14.64
C ASN A 781 39.70 -2.01 15.09
N TYR A 782 38.72 -1.70 14.22
CA TYR A 782 37.31 -1.77 14.59
C TYR A 782 36.48 -2.63 13.63
N PHE A 783 36.49 -2.35 12.32
CA PHE A 783 35.62 -3.06 11.38
C PHE A 783 35.98 -4.56 11.28
N LEU A 784 37.23 -4.90 10.95
CA LEU A 784 37.66 -6.30 10.82
C LEU A 784 37.50 -7.08 12.13
N PRO A 785 37.91 -6.56 13.31
CA PRO A 785 37.62 -7.23 14.58
C PRO A 785 36.13 -7.41 14.86
N TYR A 786 35.26 -6.50 14.38
CA TYR A 786 33.82 -6.68 14.49
C TYR A 786 33.34 -7.83 13.60
N VAL A 787 33.77 -7.90 12.34
CA VAL A 787 33.47 -9.04 11.44
C VAL A 787 33.87 -10.36 12.10
N GLN A 788 35.09 -10.44 12.64
CA GLN A 788 35.59 -11.64 13.32
C GLN A 788 34.75 -12.00 14.57
N ALA A 789 34.35 -11.00 15.36
CA ALA A 789 33.49 -11.23 16.52
C ALA A 789 32.08 -11.72 16.11
N ALA A 790 31.54 -11.22 15.00
CA ALA A 790 30.26 -11.67 14.46
C ALA A 790 30.33 -13.11 13.94
N GLN A 791 31.41 -13.47 13.24
CA GLN A 791 31.67 -14.85 12.82
C GLN A 791 31.79 -15.78 14.03
N ALA A 792 32.52 -15.36 15.07
CA ALA A 792 32.66 -16.14 16.31
C ALA A 792 31.33 -16.30 17.06
N ALA A 793 30.42 -15.34 16.97
CA ALA A 793 29.07 -15.43 17.52
C ALA A 793 28.12 -16.35 16.72
N GLY A 794 28.50 -16.73 15.50
CA GLY A 794 27.73 -17.65 14.64
C GLY A 794 26.98 -16.98 13.48
N PHE A 795 27.16 -15.68 13.25
CA PHE A 795 26.59 -15.03 12.07
C PHE A 795 27.32 -15.51 10.80
N THR A 796 26.59 -16.18 9.91
CA THR A 796 27.13 -16.74 8.67
C THR A 796 27.01 -15.78 7.49
N LYS A 797 26.22 -14.72 7.63
CA LYS A 797 26.05 -13.68 6.63
C LYS A 797 26.29 -12.31 7.25
N ILE A 798 27.39 -11.67 6.85
CA ILE A 798 27.81 -10.36 7.34
C ILE A 798 27.80 -9.38 6.18
N VAL A 799 27.01 -8.32 6.33
CA VAL A 799 26.82 -7.26 5.35
C VAL A 799 27.36 -5.95 5.92
N THR A 800 27.89 -5.09 5.06
CA THR A 800 28.27 -3.71 5.37
C THR A 800 27.98 -2.82 4.18
N SER A 801 27.80 -1.53 4.39
CA SER A 801 27.72 -0.53 3.32
C SER A 801 29.02 0.24 3.17
N THR A 802 29.34 0.68 1.94
CA THR A 802 30.34 1.74 1.75
C THR A 802 29.84 3.06 2.32
N VAL A 803 30.77 3.92 2.75
CA VAL A 803 30.47 5.22 3.35
C VAL A 803 29.93 6.17 2.28
N LEU A 804 28.78 6.79 2.53
CA LEU A 804 28.18 7.82 1.66
C LEU A 804 28.90 9.16 1.73
N SER A 805 28.70 10.00 0.71
CA SER A 805 29.17 11.39 0.74
C SER A 805 28.41 12.19 1.79
N ARG A 806 29.05 13.23 2.34
CA ARG A 806 28.46 14.21 3.27
C ARG A 806 28.92 15.61 2.90
N THR A 807 28.14 16.64 3.19
CA THR A 807 28.49 18.04 2.87
C THR A 807 29.90 18.42 3.35
N ASN A 808 30.32 17.92 4.52
CA ASN A 808 31.65 18.20 5.08
C ASN A 808 32.77 17.26 4.59
N PHE A 809 32.51 16.41 3.59
CA PHE A 809 33.49 15.49 2.98
C PHE A 809 34.00 15.98 1.61
N GLY A 810 33.46 17.09 1.09
CA GLY A 810 33.77 17.60 -0.24
C GLY A 810 35.21 18.09 -0.42
N VAL A 811 35.65 18.11 -1.68
CA VAL A 811 36.95 18.64 -2.12
C VAL A 811 36.98 20.16 -1.93
N GLY A 812 38.08 20.71 -1.40
CA GLY A 812 38.22 22.16 -1.18
C GLY A 812 37.72 22.68 0.18
N THR A 813 37.28 21.80 1.08
CA THR A 813 36.89 22.15 2.47
C THR A 813 38.08 22.39 3.41
N GLY A 814 39.32 22.31 2.91
CA GLY A 814 40.54 22.38 3.72
C GLY A 814 40.79 21.16 4.62
N ASN A 815 39.95 20.12 4.53
CA ASN A 815 40.01 18.91 5.35
C ASN A 815 39.89 17.65 4.47
N PHE A 816 40.75 16.65 4.68
CA PHE A 816 40.92 15.46 3.83
C PHE A 816 39.94 14.32 4.15
N ARG A 817 38.72 14.65 4.61
CA ARG A 817 37.66 13.66 4.95
C ARG A 817 37.21 12.83 3.75
N GLY A 818 37.12 13.46 2.57
CA GLY A 818 36.81 12.77 1.32
C GLY A 818 37.85 11.70 0.97
N ASP A 819 39.14 11.98 1.21
CA ASP A 819 40.21 11.00 1.00
C ASP A 819 40.12 9.84 1.97
N CYS A 820 39.84 10.10 3.26
CA CYS A 820 39.58 9.06 4.25
C CYS A 820 38.41 8.17 3.83
N ARG A 821 37.28 8.76 3.44
CA ARG A 821 36.10 8.03 2.94
C ARG A 821 36.47 7.13 1.77
N ASN A 822 37.08 7.69 0.74
CA ASN A 822 37.35 6.98 -0.51
C ASN A 822 38.34 5.82 -0.28
N TYR A 823 39.37 6.04 0.55
CA TYR A 823 40.32 5.00 0.91
C TYR A 823 39.70 3.93 1.83
N TYR A 824 38.83 4.30 2.76
CA TYR A 824 38.11 3.33 3.57
C TYR A 824 37.20 2.44 2.70
N ASN A 825 36.46 3.03 1.76
CA ASN A 825 35.61 2.29 0.82
C ASN A 825 36.41 1.31 -0.04
N SER A 826 37.60 1.70 -0.50
CA SER A 826 38.46 0.80 -1.29
C SER A 826 39.00 -0.37 -0.46
N LEU A 827 39.41 -0.13 0.79
CA LEU A 827 39.79 -1.20 1.73
C LEU A 827 38.63 -2.15 2.00
N LEU A 828 37.44 -1.61 2.24
CA LEU A 828 36.22 -2.37 2.51
C LEU A 828 35.87 -3.31 1.35
N ILE A 829 35.92 -2.82 0.12
CA ILE A 829 35.63 -3.63 -1.08
C ILE A 829 36.73 -4.68 -1.31
N ALA A 830 38.00 -4.28 -1.23
CA ALA A 830 39.13 -5.18 -1.48
C ALA A 830 39.22 -6.32 -0.46
N GLY A 831 38.84 -6.05 0.80
CA GLY A 831 38.91 -7.02 1.89
C GLY A 831 37.76 -8.02 1.97
N ALA A 832 36.65 -7.79 1.25
CA ALA A 832 35.39 -8.52 1.43
C ALA A 832 35.54 -10.03 1.26
N ALA A 833 36.07 -10.46 0.11
CA ALA A 833 36.26 -11.88 -0.20
C ALA A 833 37.24 -12.57 0.77
N ALA A 834 38.32 -11.87 1.16
CA ALA A 834 39.35 -12.44 2.02
C ALA A 834 38.91 -12.63 3.48
N ASN A 835 37.94 -11.84 3.94
CA ASN A 835 37.50 -11.82 5.34
C ASN A 835 36.06 -12.33 5.55
N GLY A 836 35.39 -12.80 4.49
CA GLY A 836 34.09 -13.48 4.61
C GLY A 836 32.92 -12.54 4.93
N TYR A 837 32.90 -11.33 4.39
CA TYR A 837 31.76 -10.40 4.45
C TYR A 837 31.40 -9.91 3.04
N VAL A 838 30.22 -9.29 2.89
CA VAL A 838 29.77 -8.70 1.62
C VAL A 838 29.52 -7.20 1.76
N VAL A 839 29.71 -6.45 0.68
CA VAL A 839 29.64 -4.99 0.67
C VAL A 839 28.51 -4.51 -0.23
N ALA A 840 27.59 -3.74 0.33
CA ALA A 840 26.65 -2.92 -0.41
C ALA A 840 27.36 -1.63 -0.83
N ASP A 841 27.73 -1.52 -2.11
CA ASP A 841 28.46 -0.35 -2.60
C ASP A 841 27.54 0.86 -2.89
N VAL A 842 26.93 1.36 -1.82
CA VAL A 842 26.00 2.51 -1.87
C VAL A 842 26.71 3.81 -2.19
N GLY A 843 28.01 3.89 -1.87
CA GLY A 843 28.91 4.99 -2.18
C GLY A 843 29.22 5.13 -3.67
N ALA A 844 28.90 4.14 -4.51
CA ALA A 844 29.01 4.23 -5.97
C ALA A 844 27.72 4.71 -6.66
N ILE A 845 26.63 4.88 -5.92
CA ILE A 845 25.35 5.36 -6.47
C ILE A 845 25.52 6.81 -6.92
N SER A 846 25.34 7.08 -8.21
CA SER A 846 25.61 8.39 -8.81
C SER A 846 24.70 9.49 -8.25
N GLN A 847 23.43 9.17 -7.99
CA GLN A 847 22.47 10.08 -7.37
C GLN A 847 22.84 10.47 -5.93
N LEU A 848 23.62 9.64 -5.22
CA LEU A 848 24.03 9.89 -3.84
C LEU A 848 25.41 10.57 -3.72
N GLN A 849 25.96 11.07 -4.83
CA GLN A 849 27.23 11.82 -4.81
C GLN A 849 27.05 13.30 -4.47
N ASN A 850 25.90 13.89 -4.81
CA ASN A 850 25.60 15.30 -4.58
C ASN A 850 24.75 15.48 -3.32
N THR A 851 25.38 15.87 -2.21
CA THR A 851 24.69 16.04 -0.91
C THR A 851 23.80 17.28 -0.85
N ALA A 852 23.84 18.15 -1.87
CA ALA A 852 22.93 19.28 -2.03
C ALA A 852 21.64 18.91 -2.80
N ASP A 853 21.54 17.70 -3.34
CA ASP A 853 20.32 17.24 -4.02
C ASP A 853 19.23 16.89 -2.99
N LEU A 854 18.32 17.83 -2.77
CA LEU A 854 17.20 17.69 -1.83
C LEU A 854 16.18 16.62 -2.22
N THR A 855 16.32 16.03 -3.40
CA THR A 855 15.55 14.84 -3.80
C THR A 855 15.98 13.64 -2.97
N TYR A 856 17.28 13.48 -2.72
CA TYR A 856 17.87 12.29 -2.10
C TYR A 856 18.46 12.56 -0.72
N PHE A 857 18.82 13.80 -0.41
CA PHE A 857 19.33 14.24 0.89
C PHE A 857 18.39 15.23 1.57
N LEU A 858 18.44 15.29 2.90
CA LEU A 858 17.90 16.42 3.64
C LEU A 858 18.81 17.64 3.47
N SER A 859 18.32 18.81 3.90
CA SER A 859 19.09 20.06 3.89
C SER A 859 20.35 20.04 4.76
N ASP A 860 20.50 19.07 5.66
CA ASP A 860 21.73 18.86 6.42
C ASP A 860 22.87 18.22 5.59
N GLY A 861 22.54 17.66 4.41
CA GLY A 861 23.46 16.95 3.52
C GLY A 861 24.22 15.79 4.19
N ILE A 862 23.59 15.19 5.20
CA ILE A 862 24.04 13.99 5.91
C ILE A 862 23.01 12.89 5.73
N HIS A 863 21.75 13.20 5.98
CA HIS A 863 20.67 12.23 6.02
C HIS A 863 19.94 12.14 4.68
N LEU A 864 19.38 10.96 4.40
CA LEU A 864 18.68 10.70 3.16
C LEU A 864 17.19 11.02 3.29
N THR A 865 16.57 11.42 2.18
CA THR A 865 15.10 11.40 2.05
C THR A 865 14.61 9.96 1.88
N THR A 866 13.30 9.75 1.90
CA THR A 866 12.66 8.49 1.48
C THR A 866 13.19 7.98 0.12
N ALA A 867 13.42 8.88 -0.84
CA ALA A 867 13.92 8.51 -2.16
C ALA A 867 15.41 8.12 -2.11
N GLY A 868 16.22 8.77 -1.27
CA GLY A 868 17.61 8.38 -1.06
C GLY A 868 17.74 7.00 -0.42
N TYR A 869 16.94 6.71 0.61
CA TYR A 869 16.90 5.38 1.24
C TYR A 869 16.48 4.28 0.26
N ALA A 870 15.51 4.55 -0.62
CA ALA A 870 15.11 3.59 -1.65
C ALA A 870 16.28 3.13 -2.54
N LEU A 871 17.21 4.04 -2.87
CA LEU A 871 18.41 3.71 -3.65
C LEU A 871 19.41 2.85 -2.87
N VAL A 872 19.62 3.18 -1.59
CA VAL A 872 20.47 2.38 -0.68
C VAL A 872 19.95 0.95 -0.57
N GLU A 873 18.65 0.81 -0.32
CA GLU A 873 18.00 -0.48 -0.13
C GLU A 873 18.02 -1.36 -1.38
N ALA A 874 17.89 -0.76 -2.58
CA ALA A 874 17.98 -1.48 -3.84
C ALA A 874 19.32 -2.23 -4.03
N VAL A 875 20.41 -1.71 -3.46
CA VAL A 875 21.75 -2.34 -3.51
C VAL A 875 21.94 -3.32 -2.36
N ARG A 876 21.46 -2.95 -1.17
CA ARG A 876 21.72 -3.65 0.07
C ARG A 876 20.94 -4.95 0.22
N LYS A 877 19.63 -4.89 -0.02
CA LYS A 877 18.70 -6.00 0.21
C LYS A 877 19.04 -7.30 -0.53
N PRO A 878 19.42 -7.29 -1.83
CA PRO A 878 19.81 -8.53 -2.52
C PRO A 878 20.96 -9.26 -1.81
N LEU A 879 21.88 -8.51 -1.20
CA LEU A 879 23.01 -9.06 -0.48
C LEU A 879 22.60 -9.72 0.82
N GLU A 880 21.64 -9.14 1.54
CA GLU A 880 21.11 -9.70 2.80
C GLU A 880 20.26 -10.95 2.60
N ILE A 881 19.49 -10.99 1.51
CA ILE A 881 18.61 -12.13 1.18
C ILE A 881 19.41 -13.32 0.67
N ALA A 882 20.41 -13.09 -0.20
CA ALA A 882 21.25 -14.14 -0.80
C ALA A 882 21.91 -15.00 0.29
#